data_AF-A0A5C7H7Y6-F1
#
_entry.id   AF-A0A5C7H7Y6-F1
#
_cell.length_a   1.000
_cell.length_b   1.000
_cell.length_c   1.000
_cell.angle_alpha   90.00
_cell.angle_beta   90.00
_cell.angle_gamma   90.00
#
_symmetry.space_group_name_H-M   'P 1'
#
loop_
_entity.id
_entity.type
_entity.pdbx_description
1 polymer ?
#
loop_
_entity_poly.entity_id
_entity_poly.type
_entity_poly.pdbx_seq_one_letter_code
_entity_poly.pdbx_strand_id
1 'polypeptide(L)'
;MAMGLKYSRVDGRRSSSYCSTVTVAVFVSACLIGAWMLMSSSIVSDEGLNGNKQTIAENESRQFEVDSGGDVSEVETRGDGNDVNEQVSENKLEDNQEEKSVTWSSDESTESENTGNETKEKNSVKESSDEKTESLEEPKSEAESYGDGKSSRDSNAEAGGANKTGQSGSEESLGDNQFELGGASQIDKEKVSQDHDKKESHERDQASVEVFPAGDQSEILNETSAQNGAWSTQVIESQNEKELQQSSVSKNQNTYSWKLCNATAGPDYIPCLDNWKAIRKLPSTMHYEHRERHCPEEAPTCVVPVPEGYKPSIKWPKSRDKIWYYNVPHTKLAKTKGHQNWVKVTGEYLTFPGGGTQFKNGALHYIDFIQNSCPDIAWGNRSRVILDVGCGVASFGGYLFDKDVLAMSFAPKDEHEAQVQFALERGIPAILSVMGTKRLPFPSSVFDLVHCARCRVPWHIEGGKLLLELNRVLRPGGYFVWSATPVYQKLPEDVGIWKAMSELTKSMCWDLKAVKKDKLNGVAAAIYRKPTSNGCYNRRPQNKPPLCKESDDPNAAWNVPLQACMHKVPVDTSKRGSRWPVQWPLRVVTPPYWLNSEVGVYGKAAPEDFTADYQHWRNAVSKSYLNGMGINWSLVRNVMDMRAVYGGFAAALKDLKVWVMNVVPIDSPDTLPIIYERGLFGLYHDWCESFNTYPRTYDLLHADHLFSSIKKRCKLQAVIAEVDRILRPEGNLIVRDNVETIGEIEGLAKSLQWEIRMIYSKDNEGLLCVRKTYWRPTEKETITSAII
;
A
#
# COMPACT_ATOMS: atom_id res chain seq x y z
N MET A 1 29.81 15.93 35.17
CA MET A 1 28.95 16.92 35.84
C MET A 1 28.68 18.03 34.83
N ALA A 2 27.46 18.59 34.76
CA ALA A 2 27.14 19.64 33.79
C ALA A 2 26.17 20.66 34.43
N MET A 3 26.45 21.95 34.27
CA MET A 3 25.52 23.03 34.65
C MET A 3 24.74 23.47 33.41
N GLY A 4 23.42 23.36 33.45
CA GLY A 4 22.54 23.82 32.37
C GLY A 4 22.04 25.24 32.62
N LEU A 5 22.33 26.16 31.70
CA LEU A 5 21.74 27.50 31.70
C LEU A 5 20.31 27.45 31.14
N LYS A 6 19.32 27.74 31.98
CA LYS A 6 17.93 27.97 31.56
C LYS A 6 17.70 29.46 31.30
N TYR A 7 17.26 29.82 30.10
CA TYR A 7 16.67 31.13 29.85
C TYR A 7 15.20 31.12 30.30
N SER A 8 14.84 32.05 31.18
CA SER A 8 13.44 32.40 31.47
C SER A 8 12.92 33.41 30.46
N ARG A 9 11.62 33.40 30.20
CA ARG A 9 10.93 34.52 29.55
C ARG A 9 9.75 34.94 30.42
N VAL A 10 9.53 36.25 30.48
CA VAL A 10 8.55 36.87 31.38
C VAL A 10 7.16 36.72 30.80
N ASP A 11 6.20 36.37 31.66
CA ASP A 11 4.78 36.57 31.41
C ASP A 11 4.15 37.24 32.63
N GLY A 12 3.11 38.06 32.42
CA GLY A 12 2.55 38.81 33.54
C GLY A 12 1.36 39.72 33.22
N ARG A 13 0.18 39.29 33.67
CA ARG A 13 -0.89 40.19 34.17
C ARG A 13 -1.85 39.41 35.08
N ARG A 14 -2.38 40.10 36.09
CA ARG A 14 -3.39 39.57 37.02
C ARG A 14 -4.80 39.72 36.43
N SER A 15 -5.71 38.83 36.82
CA SER A 15 -7.15 39.14 36.90
C SER A 15 -7.75 38.56 38.19
N SER A 16 -8.87 39.15 38.63
CA SER A 16 -9.42 38.96 39.98
C SER A 16 -10.17 37.63 40.16
N SER A 17 -9.98 37.00 41.32
CA SER A 17 -10.82 35.88 41.79
C SER A 17 -11.93 36.38 42.72
N TYR A 18 -13.12 36.65 42.17
CA TYR A 18 -14.39 36.61 42.91
C TYR A 18 -15.55 36.37 41.92
N CYS A 19 -16.20 35.20 42.01
CA CYS A 19 -17.50 34.96 41.37
C CYS A 19 -18.38 34.14 42.33
N SER A 20 -19.68 34.44 42.35
CA SER A 20 -20.55 34.10 43.47
C SER A 20 -20.93 32.61 43.57
N THR A 21 -20.95 32.08 44.80
CA THR A 21 -21.54 30.78 45.14
C THR A 21 -23.03 30.69 44.79
N VAL A 22 -23.74 31.83 44.73
CA VAL A 22 -25.15 31.91 44.30
C VAL A 22 -25.33 31.37 42.88
N THR A 23 -24.40 31.65 41.96
CA THR A 23 -24.48 31.20 40.56
C THR A 23 -24.44 29.67 40.46
N VAL A 24 -23.64 29.02 41.30
CA VAL A 24 -23.55 27.54 41.36
C VAL A 24 -24.83 26.94 41.95
N ALA A 25 -25.37 27.53 43.02
CA ALA A 25 -26.61 27.07 43.65
C ALA A 25 -27.82 27.15 42.69
N VAL A 26 -27.94 28.24 41.91
CA VAL A 26 -28.99 28.40 40.89
C VAL A 26 -28.84 27.36 39.78
N PHE A 27 -27.61 27.07 39.32
CA PHE A 27 -27.37 26.08 38.27
C PHE A 27 -27.76 24.66 38.72
N VAL A 28 -27.35 24.25 39.92
CA VAL A 28 -27.74 22.93 40.50
C VAL A 28 -29.25 22.83 40.68
N SER A 29 -29.91 23.90 41.14
CA SER A 29 -31.37 23.95 41.29
C SER A 29 -32.11 23.76 39.96
N ALA A 30 -31.64 24.39 38.89
CA ALA A 30 -32.20 24.24 37.55
C ALA A 30 -32.02 22.81 37.00
N CYS A 31 -30.87 22.18 37.24
CA CYS A 31 -30.62 20.79 36.82
C CYS A 31 -31.57 19.79 37.51
N LEU A 32 -31.85 19.97 38.81
CA LEU A 32 -32.76 19.09 39.56
C LEU A 32 -34.22 19.23 39.08
N ILE A 33 -34.67 20.44 38.75
CA ILE A 33 -36.01 20.67 38.18
C ILE A 33 -36.12 20.04 36.79
N GLY A 34 -35.08 20.17 35.94
CA GLY A 34 -35.04 19.52 34.62
C GLY A 34 -35.12 17.99 34.69
N ALA A 35 -34.42 17.37 35.66
CA ALA A 35 -34.50 15.93 35.89
C ALA A 35 -35.90 15.47 36.35
N TRP A 36 -36.59 16.26 37.18
CA TRP A 36 -37.93 15.93 37.67
C TRP A 36 -39.01 16.01 36.58
N MET A 37 -38.91 17.00 35.67
CA MET A 37 -39.82 17.14 34.53
C MET A 37 -39.71 15.98 33.52
N LEU A 38 -38.51 15.39 33.35
CA LEU A 38 -38.29 14.27 32.42
C LEU A 38 -38.80 12.91 32.93
N MET A 39 -39.11 12.78 34.22
CA MET A 39 -39.57 11.53 34.84
C MET A 39 -41.10 11.41 34.94
N SER A 40 -41.86 12.37 34.39
CA SER A 40 -43.24 12.63 34.82
C SER A 40 -44.28 12.71 33.67
N SER A 41 -44.39 11.69 32.81
CA SER A 41 -45.64 11.42 32.04
C SER A 41 -45.65 10.08 31.29
N SER A 42 -46.51 9.14 31.72
CA SER A 42 -47.04 8.02 30.93
C SER A 42 -48.22 7.35 31.65
N ILE A 43 -49.31 8.09 31.84
CA ILE A 43 -50.61 7.56 32.26
C ILE A 43 -51.68 8.18 31.35
N VAL A 44 -52.35 7.36 30.55
CA VAL A 44 -53.63 7.65 29.88
C VAL A 44 -54.47 6.36 29.94
N SER A 45 -55.77 6.50 30.22
CA SER A 45 -56.67 5.39 30.54
C SER A 45 -57.42 4.80 29.34
N ASP A 46 -58.10 3.68 29.58
CA ASP A 46 -58.99 2.96 28.66
C ASP A 46 -60.48 3.36 28.84
N GLU A 47 -61.24 3.29 27.74
CA GLU A 47 -62.72 3.30 27.57
C GLU A 47 -63.00 3.53 26.06
N GLY A 48 -63.88 2.83 25.33
CA GLY A 48 -64.70 1.62 25.51
C GLY A 48 -65.43 1.36 24.17
N LEU A 49 -65.75 0.13 23.72
CA LEU A 49 -66.89 -0.68 24.16
C LEU A 49 -66.88 -2.09 23.50
N ASN A 50 -67.58 -3.07 24.11
CA ASN A 50 -68.16 -4.31 23.56
C ASN A 50 -67.37 -5.11 22.48
N GLY A 51 -66.82 -6.30 22.72
CA GLY A 51 -67.13 -7.31 23.73
C GLY A 51 -67.66 -8.60 23.09
N ASN A 52 -66.95 -9.72 23.34
CA ASN A 52 -67.61 -10.97 23.73
C ASN A 52 -66.62 -11.88 24.49
N LYS A 53 -67.12 -12.68 25.43
CA LYS A 53 -66.31 -13.63 26.22
C LYS A 53 -66.53 -15.06 25.71
N GLN A 54 -65.45 -15.84 25.62
CA GLN A 54 -65.46 -17.19 26.20
C GLN A 54 -64.03 -17.66 26.51
N THR A 55 -63.88 -18.35 27.64
CA THR A 55 -62.62 -18.91 28.12
C THR A 55 -62.86 -20.37 28.47
N ILE A 56 -62.01 -21.26 27.96
CA ILE A 56 -61.87 -22.65 28.43
C ILE A 56 -60.37 -22.90 28.58
N ALA A 57 -59.98 -23.69 29.57
CA ALA A 57 -58.59 -23.99 29.94
C ALA A 57 -58.25 -25.46 29.64
N GLU A 58 -57.09 -25.92 30.13
CA GLU A 58 -56.60 -27.32 30.10
C GLU A 58 -56.08 -27.79 28.71
N ASN A 59 -55.08 -28.66 28.58
CA ASN A 59 -54.19 -29.23 29.62
C ASN A 59 -52.74 -29.52 29.18
N GLU A 60 -51.96 -30.10 30.08
CA GLU A 60 -50.53 -30.38 30.02
C GLU A 60 -50.01 -31.40 28.97
N SER A 61 -48.70 -31.32 28.72
CA SER A 61 -47.72 -32.43 28.75
C SER A 61 -47.20 -33.12 27.46
N ARG A 62 -45.87 -33.01 27.32
CA ARG A 62 -44.84 -34.06 27.12
C ARG A 62 -44.66 -34.86 25.81
N GLN A 63 -43.42 -34.72 25.33
CA GLN A 63 -42.45 -35.75 24.89
C GLN A 63 -42.51 -36.33 23.45
N PHE A 64 -41.36 -36.14 22.79
CA PHE A 64 -40.57 -37.14 22.04
C PHE A 64 -41.07 -38.60 22.08
N GLU A 65 -40.96 -39.26 20.93
CA GLU A 65 -40.00 -40.38 20.82
C GLU A 65 -39.40 -40.50 19.41
N VAL A 66 -38.49 -41.46 19.23
CA VAL A 66 -37.74 -41.79 18.00
C VAL A 66 -38.04 -43.24 17.65
N ASP A 67 -37.99 -43.63 16.36
CA ASP A 67 -37.85 -45.06 16.03
C ASP A 67 -37.00 -45.31 14.77
N SER A 68 -36.60 -46.56 14.51
CA SER A 68 -35.60 -46.94 13.50
C SER A 68 -35.73 -48.38 12.98
N GLY A 69 -35.42 -48.59 11.69
CA GLY A 69 -35.40 -49.91 11.02
C GLY A 69 -36.75 -50.30 10.37
N GLY A 70 -36.79 -51.22 9.39
CA GLY A 70 -35.68 -51.91 8.71
C GLY A 70 -36.16 -52.89 7.61
N ASP A 71 -35.19 -53.60 7.02
CA ASP A 71 -35.28 -54.81 6.16
C ASP A 71 -35.77 -54.80 4.68
N VAL A 72 -34.79 -54.93 3.78
CA VAL A 72 -34.53 -56.06 2.84
C VAL A 72 -35.61 -56.54 1.84
N SER A 73 -35.25 -56.52 0.54
CA SER A 73 -35.27 -57.69 -0.38
C SER A 73 -34.52 -57.40 -1.71
N GLU A 74 -34.00 -58.45 -2.36
CA GLU A 74 -33.08 -58.38 -3.52
C GLU A 74 -33.76 -58.78 -4.86
N VAL A 75 -33.06 -58.60 -5.99
CA VAL A 75 -32.77 -59.67 -6.99
C VAL A 75 -31.73 -59.20 -8.04
N GLU A 76 -30.89 -60.12 -8.53
CA GLU A 76 -29.76 -59.90 -9.46
C GLU A 76 -30.17 -59.68 -10.95
N THR A 77 -29.21 -59.28 -11.80
CA THR A 77 -28.69 -60.15 -12.90
C THR A 77 -27.27 -59.69 -13.33
N ARG A 78 -26.44 -60.65 -13.79
CA ARG A 78 -24.96 -60.60 -13.88
C ARG A 78 -24.40 -60.22 -15.27
N GLY A 79 -23.07 -60.07 -15.37
CA GLY A 79 -22.32 -60.02 -16.64
C GLY A 79 -20.78 -59.89 -16.47
N ASP A 80 -20.08 -61.02 -16.56
CA ASP A 80 -18.62 -61.26 -16.42
C ASP A 80 -17.71 -60.44 -17.39
N GLY A 81 -16.37 -60.37 -17.27
CA GLY A 81 -15.40 -60.91 -16.28
C GLY A 81 -14.13 -61.50 -16.94
N ASN A 82 -12.96 -61.43 -16.26
CA ASN A 82 -11.84 -62.43 -16.24
C ASN A 82 -10.48 -61.88 -15.73
N ASP A 83 -9.76 -62.72 -14.98
CA ASP A 83 -8.37 -62.55 -14.49
C ASP A 83 -7.30 -63.17 -15.43
N VAL A 84 -6.01 -62.89 -15.15
CA VAL A 84 -4.88 -63.85 -15.22
C VAL A 84 -3.84 -63.49 -14.11
N ASN A 85 -3.02 -64.46 -13.68
CA ASN A 85 -2.36 -64.54 -12.37
C ASN A 85 -0.82 -64.30 -12.34
N GLU A 86 -0.23 -64.38 -11.14
CA GLU A 86 1.19 -64.36 -10.71
C GLU A 86 2.24 -65.11 -11.56
N GLN A 87 3.54 -64.72 -11.48
CA GLN A 87 4.58 -65.43 -10.68
C GLN A 87 5.99 -64.77 -10.71
N VAL A 88 6.98 -65.39 -10.05
CA VAL A 88 8.23 -64.80 -9.49
C VAL A 88 9.50 -65.54 -9.96
N SER A 89 10.65 -64.85 -10.14
CA SER A 89 12.02 -65.26 -9.69
C SER A 89 13.19 -64.43 -10.28
N GLU A 90 14.02 -63.88 -9.38
CA GLU A 90 15.51 -63.85 -9.31
C GLU A 90 16.42 -64.16 -10.55
N ASN A 91 17.68 -63.66 -10.67
CA ASN A 91 18.66 -63.30 -9.62
C ASN A 91 19.87 -62.44 -10.13
N LYS A 92 20.51 -61.66 -9.21
CA LYS A 92 21.95 -61.27 -9.15
C LYS A 92 22.59 -60.42 -10.29
N LEU A 93 23.53 -59.47 -10.09
CA LEU A 93 24.19 -58.77 -8.94
C LEU A 93 24.56 -57.34 -9.45
N GLU A 94 25.04 -56.36 -8.68
CA GLU A 94 25.42 -56.22 -7.25
C GLU A 94 24.68 -54.95 -6.71
N ASP A 95 25.03 -54.11 -5.71
CA ASP A 95 26.13 -53.92 -4.74
C ASP A 95 25.54 -53.32 -3.43
N ASN A 96 26.30 -53.24 -2.33
CA ASN A 96 25.77 -53.04 -0.98
C ASN A 96 26.28 -51.79 -0.21
N GLN A 97 25.36 -51.08 0.44
CA GLN A 97 25.62 -50.32 1.68
C GLN A 97 24.40 -50.30 2.60
N GLU A 98 24.56 -50.71 3.86
CA GLU A 98 23.66 -50.32 4.95
C GLU A 98 24.40 -50.26 6.31
N GLU A 99 23.92 -49.36 7.17
CA GLU A 99 24.25 -49.07 8.58
C GLU A 99 25.60 -49.46 9.22
N LYS A 100 26.31 -48.44 9.76
CA LYS A 100 26.39 -48.30 11.24
C LYS A 100 26.74 -46.92 11.76
N SER A 101 26.28 -46.65 12.98
CA SER A 101 26.47 -45.41 13.75
C SER A 101 27.87 -45.24 14.34
N VAL A 102 28.39 -44.01 14.36
CA VAL A 102 29.45 -43.56 15.29
C VAL A 102 29.10 -42.16 15.80
N THR A 103 29.38 -41.90 17.09
CA THR A 103 29.20 -40.59 17.76
C THR A 103 30.51 -39.78 17.67
N TRP A 104 30.98 -39.22 18.80
CA TRP A 104 32.08 -38.27 18.97
C TRP A 104 31.76 -36.83 18.53
N SER A 105 32.12 -35.79 19.28
CA SER A 105 32.31 -35.53 20.73
C SER A 105 32.95 -34.14 20.81
N SER A 106 32.75 -33.42 21.91
CA SER A 106 33.53 -32.22 22.21
C SER A 106 34.97 -32.59 22.60
N ASP A 107 35.92 -31.71 22.32
CA ASP A 107 37.19 -31.63 23.06
C ASP A 107 37.34 -30.23 23.65
N GLU A 108 37.81 -30.17 24.90
CA GLU A 108 38.19 -28.94 25.60
C GLU A 108 39.70 -28.69 25.47
N SER A 109 40.13 -27.46 25.76
CA SER A 109 41.54 -27.16 26.05
C SER A 109 41.65 -26.53 27.43
N THR A 110 42.05 -27.32 28.43
CA THR A 110 42.13 -26.93 29.84
C THR A 110 43.54 -26.53 30.26
N GLU A 111 43.66 -25.39 30.95
CA GLU A 111 44.57 -25.06 32.06
C GLU A 111 44.31 -23.59 32.47
N SER A 112 44.45 -23.14 33.72
CA SER A 112 45.00 -23.77 34.93
C SER A 112 44.23 -23.37 36.21
N GLU A 113 44.59 -23.98 37.35
CA GLU A 113 43.89 -23.89 38.64
C GLU A 113 44.13 -22.58 39.44
N ASN A 114 43.18 -22.20 40.30
CA ASN A 114 43.47 -22.00 41.74
C ASN A 114 42.21 -22.01 42.65
N THR A 115 42.42 -22.02 43.98
CA THR A 115 41.46 -22.50 44.99
C THR A 115 40.72 -21.43 45.83
N GLY A 116 39.54 -21.80 46.35
CA GLY A 116 38.91 -21.20 47.55
C GLY A 116 37.65 -20.33 47.30
N ASN A 117 36.65 -20.27 48.19
CA ASN A 117 36.45 -21.00 49.45
C ASN A 117 34.94 -21.05 49.87
N GLU A 118 34.63 -21.89 50.87
CA GLU A 118 33.55 -21.88 51.90
C GLU A 118 32.58 -20.67 52.03
N THR A 119 31.35 -20.75 52.58
CA THR A 119 30.48 -21.85 53.10
C THR A 119 29.02 -21.35 53.29
N LYS A 120 28.09 -22.25 53.64
CA LYS A 120 26.66 -22.01 54.00
C LYS A 120 26.46 -21.08 55.20
N GLU A 121 25.34 -20.32 55.21
CA GLU A 121 24.24 -20.33 56.21
C GLU A 121 23.15 -19.34 55.73
N LYS A 122 21.83 -19.54 55.80
CA LYS A 122 20.89 -20.43 56.52
C LYS A 122 20.42 -19.94 57.91
N ASN A 123 19.36 -19.14 57.91
CA ASN A 123 18.33 -19.00 58.96
C ASN A 123 17.12 -18.24 58.38
N SER A 124 15.86 -18.28 58.87
CA SER A 124 15.07 -19.32 59.57
C SER A 124 13.70 -18.71 59.95
N VAL A 125 12.58 -19.44 59.80
CA VAL A 125 11.52 -19.67 60.84
C VAL A 125 10.81 -18.43 61.46
N LYS A 126 9.47 -18.30 61.57
CA LYS A 126 8.29 -19.15 61.25
C LYS A 126 6.98 -18.32 61.41
N GLU A 127 5.88 -18.79 60.80
CA GLU A 127 4.45 -18.64 61.23
C GLU A 127 3.84 -17.21 61.35
N SER A 128 2.51 -17.01 61.34
CA SER A 128 1.36 -17.96 61.40
C SER A 128 0.29 -17.70 60.32
N SER A 129 -0.73 -18.56 60.28
CA SER A 129 -2.02 -18.37 59.60
C SER A 129 -2.93 -17.37 60.38
N ASP A 130 -4.09 -16.89 59.88
CA ASP A 130 -5.35 -17.65 59.77
C ASP A 130 -6.44 -17.05 58.83
N GLU A 131 -7.27 -17.98 58.30
CA GLU A 131 -8.70 -17.89 57.88
C GLU A 131 -9.21 -16.91 56.79
N LYS A 132 -10.47 -17.14 56.38
CA LYS A 132 -11.15 -16.64 55.16
C LYS A 132 -12.23 -15.60 55.47
N THR A 133 -12.51 -14.73 54.50
CA THR A 133 -13.90 -14.40 54.06
C THR A 133 -13.91 -14.07 52.56
N GLU A 134 -15.01 -14.34 51.86
CA GLU A 134 -15.21 -13.97 50.45
C GLU A 134 -15.79 -12.55 50.28
N SER A 135 -15.44 -11.86 49.20
CA SER A 135 -16.31 -10.86 48.57
C SER A 135 -16.02 -10.76 47.05
N LEU A 136 -17.07 -10.47 46.27
CA LEU A 136 -17.03 -10.34 44.82
C LEU A 136 -16.81 -8.88 44.42
N GLU A 137 -15.92 -8.61 43.46
CA GLU A 137 -15.98 -7.39 42.63
C GLU A 137 -15.64 -7.70 41.17
N GLU A 138 -16.30 -6.98 40.25
CA GLU A 138 -16.22 -7.20 38.80
C GLU A 138 -15.14 -6.32 38.12
N PRO A 139 -14.49 -6.80 37.05
CA PRO A 139 -13.58 -5.97 36.25
C PRO A 139 -14.36 -4.98 35.37
N LYS A 140 -14.38 -3.70 35.77
CA LYS A 140 -15.04 -2.63 35.01
C LYS A 140 -14.49 -2.49 33.59
N SER A 141 -15.39 -2.46 32.61
CA SER A 141 -15.09 -2.12 31.21
C SER A 141 -15.20 -0.62 30.97
N GLU A 142 -14.10 0.03 30.58
CA GLU A 142 -14.16 1.42 30.10
C GLU A 142 -14.68 1.46 28.65
N ALA A 143 -15.77 2.18 28.44
CA ALA A 143 -16.34 2.45 27.12
C ALA A 143 -16.27 3.96 26.83
N GLU A 144 -15.41 4.36 25.89
CA GLU A 144 -15.30 5.75 25.44
C GLU A 144 -16.48 6.12 24.55
N SER A 145 -17.44 6.87 25.09
CA SER A 145 -18.60 7.39 24.35
C SER A 145 -18.38 8.85 23.94
N TYR A 146 -18.56 9.15 22.66
CA TYR A 146 -18.60 10.52 22.14
C TYR A 146 -20.06 10.94 21.91
N GLY A 147 -20.52 11.95 22.65
CA GLY A 147 -21.87 12.49 22.54
C GLY A 147 -22.03 13.44 21.34
N ASP A 148 -23.13 13.26 20.59
CA ASP A 148 -23.52 14.14 19.47
C ASP A 148 -24.24 15.40 19.97
N GLY A 149 -23.91 16.55 19.37
CA GLY A 149 -24.24 17.88 19.88
C GLY A 149 -25.38 18.57 19.11
N LYS A 150 -26.62 18.09 19.25
CA LYS A 150 -27.78 18.77 18.67
C LYS A 150 -28.14 20.06 19.43
N SER A 151 -27.93 21.21 18.80
CA SER A 151 -28.51 22.49 19.23
C SER A 151 -29.68 22.91 18.33
N SER A 152 -30.92 22.67 18.79
CA SER A 152 -32.13 23.26 18.22
C SER A 152 -32.45 24.60 18.87
N ARG A 153 -32.83 25.62 18.09
CA ARG A 153 -33.62 26.76 18.58
C ARG A 153 -34.31 27.51 17.44
N ASP A 154 -35.62 27.63 17.54
CA ASP A 154 -36.49 28.40 16.66
C ASP A 154 -36.54 29.89 17.06
N SER A 155 -36.91 30.75 16.10
CA SER A 155 -37.74 31.94 16.37
C SER A 155 -38.42 32.44 15.10
N ASN A 156 -39.75 32.60 15.15
CA ASN A 156 -40.65 32.92 14.04
C ASN A 156 -40.48 34.33 13.42
N ALA A 157 -40.91 34.50 12.16
CA ALA A 157 -41.74 35.65 11.74
C ALA A 157 -42.52 35.41 10.41
N GLU A 158 -43.84 35.35 10.53
CA GLU A 158 -44.92 35.84 9.63
C GLU A 158 -44.89 35.74 8.08
N ALA A 159 -45.84 34.92 7.58
CA ALA A 159 -46.96 35.29 6.70
C ALA A 159 -46.76 35.86 5.27
N GLY A 160 -47.15 35.04 4.27
CA GLY A 160 -48.29 35.36 3.39
C GLY A 160 -48.04 36.12 2.07
N GLY A 161 -48.52 35.56 0.94
CA GLY A 161 -48.61 36.26 -0.35
C GLY A 161 -48.76 35.29 -1.53
N ALA A 162 -49.56 35.66 -2.54
CA ALA A 162 -49.79 34.85 -3.74
C ALA A 162 -49.72 35.69 -5.03
N ASN A 163 -49.41 35.04 -6.15
CA ASN A 163 -49.79 35.39 -7.53
C ASN A 163 -49.72 36.88 -7.99
N LYS A 164 -48.77 37.23 -8.89
CA LYS A 164 -49.05 37.43 -10.35
C LYS A 164 -47.92 38.05 -11.21
N THR A 165 -47.72 37.43 -12.38
CA THR A 165 -47.48 37.95 -13.75
C THR A 165 -46.86 39.34 -14.03
N GLY A 166 -45.92 39.35 -15.00
CA GLY A 166 -45.57 40.51 -15.85
C GLY A 166 -44.06 40.59 -16.16
N GLN A 167 -43.47 40.45 -17.37
CA GLN A 167 -43.83 40.10 -18.77
C GLN A 167 -43.24 41.15 -19.73
N SER A 168 -42.36 40.72 -20.65
CA SER A 168 -41.93 41.32 -21.95
C SER A 168 -40.47 40.93 -22.22
N GLY A 169 -40.02 40.47 -23.40
CA GLY A 169 -40.67 40.10 -24.66
C GLY A 169 -39.81 39.04 -25.40
N SER A 170 -40.39 38.18 -26.24
CA SER A 170 -40.34 38.25 -27.73
C SER A 170 -38.91 38.21 -28.34
N GLU A 171 -38.56 37.34 -29.30
CA GLU A 171 -39.42 36.59 -30.24
C GLU A 171 -38.80 35.29 -30.83
N GLU A 172 -39.58 34.67 -31.71
CA GLU A 172 -39.49 33.37 -32.43
C GLU A 172 -38.42 33.31 -33.56
N SER A 173 -38.38 32.31 -34.47
CA SER A 173 -38.27 30.84 -34.35
C SER A 173 -37.92 30.22 -35.74
N LEU A 174 -37.42 28.97 -35.77
CA LEU A 174 -37.45 27.94 -36.85
C LEU A 174 -37.16 28.29 -38.34
N GLY A 175 -36.40 27.43 -39.03
CA GLY A 175 -36.39 27.37 -40.50
C GLY A 175 -35.25 26.56 -41.14
N ASP A 176 -35.55 25.37 -41.68
CA ASP A 176 -34.64 24.62 -42.56
C ASP A 176 -34.68 25.17 -44.00
N ASN A 177 -33.56 25.12 -44.74
CA ASN A 177 -33.45 24.27 -45.95
C ASN A 177 -32.07 24.27 -46.63
N GLN A 178 -31.88 23.25 -47.48
CA GLN A 178 -30.69 22.92 -48.28
C GLN A 178 -30.77 23.54 -49.68
N PHE A 179 -29.61 23.83 -50.30
CA PHE A 179 -29.50 23.89 -51.78
C PHE A 179 -28.11 23.47 -52.27
N GLU A 180 -28.09 22.86 -53.46
CA GLU A 180 -26.90 22.34 -54.18
C GLU A 180 -26.51 23.31 -55.34
N LEU A 181 -25.63 23.07 -56.33
CA LEU A 181 -24.81 21.91 -56.78
C LEU A 181 -23.72 22.44 -57.75
N GLY A 182 -22.64 21.67 -57.98
CA GLY A 182 -21.84 21.73 -59.21
C GLY A 182 -20.34 21.46 -58.99
N GLY A 183 -19.63 20.66 -59.79
CA GLY A 183 -20.02 19.82 -60.94
C GLY A 183 -18.81 18.99 -61.41
N ALA A 184 -19.01 17.84 -62.10
CA ALA A 184 -17.94 16.83 -62.29
C ALA A 184 -17.49 16.61 -63.76
N SER A 185 -16.17 16.37 -63.94
CA SER A 185 -15.47 15.68 -65.07
C SER A 185 -13.96 15.67 -64.72
N GLN A 186 -13.05 14.79 -65.16
CA GLN A 186 -13.00 13.89 -66.32
C GLN A 186 -12.04 12.68 -66.06
N ILE A 187 -11.84 11.80 -67.05
CA ILE A 187 -11.02 10.56 -67.00
C ILE A 187 -10.03 10.52 -68.20
N ASP A 188 -8.79 10.05 -67.99
CA ASP A 188 -7.94 9.17 -68.85
C ASP A 188 -6.50 9.15 -68.28
N LYS A 189 -5.73 8.04 -68.14
CA LYS A 189 -5.34 6.88 -68.98
C LYS A 189 -4.17 7.15 -69.95
N GLU A 190 -3.02 6.50 -69.73
CA GLU A 190 -2.51 5.41 -70.59
C GLU A 190 -1.28 4.65 -69.99
N LYS A 191 -1.24 3.34 -70.31
CA LYS A 191 -0.13 2.36 -70.56
C LYS A 191 1.28 2.60 -69.98
N VAL A 192 1.95 1.65 -69.29
CA VAL A 192 2.23 0.19 -69.53
C VAL A 192 3.38 -0.11 -70.51
N SER A 193 4.44 -0.76 -70.00
CA SER A 193 5.33 -1.71 -70.68
C SER A 193 6.12 -2.53 -69.63
N GLN A 194 6.53 -3.76 -69.95
CA GLN A 194 7.29 -4.68 -69.08
C GLN A 194 8.66 -5.00 -69.69
N ASP A 195 9.62 -5.46 -68.89
CA ASP A 195 10.34 -6.71 -69.20
C ASP A 195 10.95 -7.38 -67.93
N HIS A 196 11.49 -8.60 -68.08
CA HIS A 196 11.97 -9.50 -67.02
C HIS A 196 13.52 -9.52 -66.85
N ASP A 197 14.03 -9.86 -65.65
CA ASP A 197 14.56 -11.23 -65.36
C ASP A 197 14.85 -11.47 -63.84
N LYS A 198 15.32 -12.69 -63.48
CA LYS A 198 15.30 -13.32 -62.14
C LYS A 198 16.57 -13.07 -61.29
N LYS A 199 16.42 -13.09 -59.96
CA LYS A 199 16.87 -14.22 -59.09
C LYS A 199 16.53 -14.05 -57.59
N GLU A 200 16.66 -15.15 -56.84
CA GLU A 200 16.38 -15.29 -55.41
C GLU A 200 17.58 -14.93 -54.52
N SER A 201 17.32 -14.41 -53.32
CA SER A 201 18.10 -14.74 -52.10
C SER A 201 17.29 -14.38 -50.84
N HIS A 202 17.49 -15.14 -49.75
CA HIS A 202 16.98 -14.78 -48.42
C HIS A 202 17.65 -13.52 -47.87
N GLU A 203 16.89 -12.67 -47.19
CA GLU A 203 17.42 -11.77 -46.17
C GLU A 203 16.80 -12.08 -44.80
N ARG A 204 17.49 -11.66 -43.74
CA ARG A 204 17.09 -11.83 -42.34
C ARG A 204 16.98 -10.44 -41.72
N ASP A 205 15.81 -10.05 -41.24
CA ASP A 205 15.67 -8.80 -40.50
C ASP A 205 16.46 -8.85 -39.18
N GLN A 206 17.58 -8.14 -39.13
CA GLN A 206 18.34 -7.91 -37.91
C GLN A 206 17.73 -6.76 -37.11
N ALA A 207 16.94 -7.08 -36.08
CA ALA A 207 16.56 -6.10 -35.08
C ALA A 207 17.80 -5.65 -34.30
N SER A 208 18.14 -4.35 -34.36
CA SER A 208 19.23 -3.76 -33.60
C SER A 208 18.91 -3.77 -32.09
N VAL A 209 19.68 -4.54 -31.32
CA VAL A 209 19.61 -4.54 -29.85
C VAL A 209 20.67 -3.59 -29.32
N GLU A 210 20.29 -2.34 -29.07
CA GLU A 210 21.20 -1.33 -28.52
C GLU A 210 21.56 -1.65 -27.07
N VAL A 211 22.77 -2.18 -26.88
CA VAL A 211 23.38 -2.40 -25.59
C VAL A 211 24.31 -1.22 -25.31
N PHE A 212 24.00 -0.43 -24.27
CA PHE A 212 24.96 0.50 -23.69
C PHE A 212 26.26 -0.26 -23.38
N PRO A 213 27.43 0.14 -23.91
CA PRO A 213 28.61 -0.70 -23.92
C PRO A 213 29.07 -1.00 -22.49
N ALA A 214 28.97 -2.27 -22.10
CA ALA A 214 29.74 -2.79 -20.98
C ALA A 214 31.21 -2.84 -21.45
N GLY A 215 32.10 -2.14 -20.73
CA GLY A 215 33.44 -1.84 -21.24
C GLY A 215 34.27 -3.07 -21.55
N ASP A 216 34.95 -3.04 -22.70
CA ASP A 216 35.85 -4.09 -23.14
C ASP A 216 37.06 -4.22 -22.20
N GLN A 217 37.08 -5.30 -21.41
CA GLN A 217 38.21 -5.69 -20.56
C GLN A 217 38.57 -7.16 -20.75
N SER A 218 38.73 -7.59 -22.00
CA SER A 218 39.22 -8.96 -22.31
C SER A 218 40.03 -9.11 -23.60
N GLU A 219 40.66 -8.04 -24.14
CA GLU A 219 41.43 -8.17 -25.39
C GLU A 219 42.74 -7.35 -25.47
N ILE A 220 43.40 -7.06 -24.34
CA ILE A 220 44.80 -6.61 -24.30
C ILE A 220 45.60 -7.37 -23.23
N LEU A 221 45.76 -8.69 -23.44
CA LEU A 221 46.75 -9.51 -22.73
C LEU A 221 47.36 -10.58 -23.66
N ASN A 222 48.16 -10.14 -24.63
CA ASN A 222 49.28 -10.90 -25.19
C ASN A 222 50.25 -9.96 -25.95
N GLU A 223 51.47 -10.45 -26.20
CA GLU A 223 52.55 -9.86 -27.03
C GLU A 223 53.23 -8.56 -26.56
N THR A 224 54.22 -8.75 -25.66
CA THR A 224 55.60 -8.22 -25.77
C THR A 224 55.89 -6.86 -26.45
N SER A 225 56.07 -5.84 -25.61
CA SER A 225 57.25 -4.93 -25.56
C SER A 225 57.79 -4.25 -26.85
N ALA A 226 57.55 -2.93 -26.99
CA ALA A 226 58.60 -1.95 -27.36
C ALA A 226 58.18 -0.45 -27.22
N GLN A 227 59.05 0.33 -26.57
CA GLN A 227 59.29 1.80 -26.72
C GLN A 227 58.19 2.84 -26.38
N ASN A 228 58.65 4.09 -26.23
CA ASN A 228 57.91 5.24 -25.69
C ASN A 228 57.23 6.08 -26.79
N GLY A 229 56.01 6.56 -26.53
CA GLY A 229 55.30 7.58 -27.31
C GLY A 229 54.33 8.38 -26.44
N ALA A 230 54.12 9.67 -26.73
CA ALA A 230 53.39 10.58 -25.83
C ALA A 230 51.86 10.57 -26.04
N TRP A 231 51.10 10.36 -24.96
CA TRP A 231 49.65 10.14 -24.97
C TRP A 231 48.85 11.47 -24.90
N SER A 232 49.08 12.39 -25.85
CA SER A 232 48.60 13.78 -25.73
C SER A 232 47.14 14.04 -26.14
N THR A 233 46.50 13.16 -26.92
CA THR A 233 45.22 13.48 -27.59
C THR A 233 44.00 13.39 -26.67
N GLN A 234 43.78 12.24 -26.03
CA GLN A 234 42.57 11.98 -25.22
C GLN A 234 42.43 12.92 -24.00
N VAL A 235 43.54 13.43 -23.45
CA VAL A 235 43.50 14.42 -22.37
C VAL A 235 43.03 15.78 -22.89
N ILE A 236 43.45 16.17 -24.10
CA ILE A 236 43.06 17.43 -24.74
C ILE A 236 41.60 17.39 -25.18
N GLU A 237 41.12 16.27 -25.74
CA GLU A 237 39.70 16.10 -26.07
C GLU A 237 38.82 16.19 -24.81
N SER A 238 39.20 15.50 -23.72
CA SER A 238 38.51 15.58 -22.44
C SER A 238 38.61 16.96 -21.75
N GLN A 239 39.54 17.83 -22.15
CA GLN A 239 39.63 19.22 -21.69
C GLN A 239 38.79 20.15 -22.57
N ASN A 240 38.86 20.00 -23.90
CA ASN A 240 38.04 20.76 -24.85
C ASN A 240 36.53 20.51 -24.65
N GLU A 241 36.10 19.28 -24.38
CA GLU A 241 34.70 19.01 -24.01
C GLU A 241 34.32 19.71 -22.71
N LYS A 242 35.20 19.73 -21.70
CA LYS A 242 34.96 20.43 -20.43
C LYS A 242 34.90 21.96 -20.62
N GLU A 243 35.70 22.54 -21.51
CA GLU A 243 35.65 23.98 -21.80
C GLU A 243 34.43 24.37 -22.66
N LEU A 244 34.00 23.51 -23.59
CA LEU A 244 32.76 23.68 -24.35
C LEU A 244 31.51 23.51 -23.45
N GLN A 245 31.55 22.60 -22.48
CA GLN A 245 30.52 22.49 -21.44
C GLN A 245 30.54 23.67 -20.46
N GLN A 246 31.71 24.13 -19.99
CA GLN A 246 31.80 25.29 -19.11
C GLN A 246 31.34 26.60 -19.79
N SER A 247 31.71 26.81 -21.05
CA SER A 247 31.31 28.01 -21.79
C SER A 247 29.81 28.04 -22.10
N SER A 248 29.17 26.89 -22.35
CA SER A 248 27.71 26.80 -22.49
C SER A 248 26.96 26.91 -21.16
N VAL A 249 27.43 26.26 -20.09
CA VAL A 249 26.87 26.36 -18.72
C VAL A 249 26.98 27.80 -18.15
N SER A 250 27.98 28.58 -18.56
CA SER A 250 28.23 29.93 -18.03
C SER A 250 27.07 30.92 -18.14
N LYS A 251 26.11 30.69 -19.05
CA LYS A 251 25.01 31.63 -19.35
C LYS A 251 23.71 31.38 -18.57
N ASN A 252 23.60 30.30 -17.81
CA ASN A 252 22.40 29.96 -17.04
C ASN A 252 22.70 29.62 -15.57
N GLN A 253 23.52 30.45 -14.90
CA GLN A 253 23.59 30.45 -13.43
C GLN A 253 22.33 31.07 -12.80
N ASN A 254 21.19 30.40 -12.97
CA ASN A 254 20.09 30.50 -12.02
C ASN A 254 20.56 29.85 -10.71
N THR A 255 21.03 30.68 -9.77
CA THR A 255 21.45 30.22 -8.44
C THR A 255 20.24 29.72 -7.67
N TYR A 256 19.95 28.42 -7.80
CA TYR A 256 18.85 27.74 -7.11
C TYR A 256 19.04 27.89 -5.59
N SER A 257 18.29 28.81 -4.98
CA SER A 257 18.31 29.05 -3.54
C SER A 257 17.34 28.09 -2.86
N TRP A 258 17.86 27.32 -1.90
CA TRP A 258 17.12 26.33 -1.14
C TRP A 258 16.90 26.83 0.29
N LYS A 259 15.70 26.61 0.83
CA LYS A 259 15.33 26.98 2.20
C LYS A 259 14.82 25.77 2.96
N LEU A 260 14.97 25.78 4.27
CA LEU A 260 14.53 24.70 5.15
C LEU A 260 13.02 24.85 5.43
N CYS A 261 12.24 23.79 5.19
CA CYS A 261 10.81 23.82 5.47
C CYS A 261 10.54 24.04 6.97
N ASN A 262 9.81 25.11 7.30
CA ASN A 262 9.31 25.40 8.63
C ASN A 262 7.77 25.21 8.64
N ALA A 263 7.34 24.03 9.09
CA ALA A 263 5.96 23.57 9.18
C ALA A 263 5.75 22.84 10.52
N THR A 264 4.52 22.74 11.04
CA THR A 264 4.26 22.17 12.38
C THR A 264 4.69 20.69 12.49
N ALA A 265 4.63 19.93 11.39
CA ALA A 265 5.09 18.53 11.35
C ALA A 265 6.63 18.36 11.30
N GLY A 266 7.40 19.46 11.20
CA GLY A 266 8.87 19.45 11.30
C GLY A 266 9.54 18.48 10.32
N PRO A 267 10.43 17.57 10.80
CA PRO A 267 11.06 16.54 9.96
C PRO A 267 10.08 15.57 9.28
N ASP A 268 8.82 15.48 9.71
CA ASP A 268 7.81 14.54 9.20
C ASP A 268 6.70 15.27 8.41
N TYR A 269 7.05 16.41 7.82
CA TYR A 269 6.21 17.20 6.92
C TYR A 269 5.96 16.50 5.58
N ILE A 270 4.68 16.48 5.15
CA ILE A 270 4.18 15.87 3.94
C ILE A 270 3.18 16.87 3.30
N PRO A 271 3.52 17.57 2.21
CA PRO A 271 2.73 18.70 1.72
C PRO A 271 1.24 18.44 1.52
N CYS A 272 0.87 17.30 0.93
CA CYS A 272 -0.54 16.93 0.70
C CYS A 272 -1.28 16.37 1.92
N LEU A 273 -0.64 16.14 3.08
CA LEU A 273 -1.29 15.60 4.29
C LEU A 273 -1.21 16.55 5.50
N ASP A 274 -0.36 17.58 5.45
CA ASP A 274 -0.23 18.60 6.51
C ASP A 274 -0.77 19.98 6.08
N ASN A 275 -1.61 20.04 5.03
CA ASN A 275 -2.21 21.29 4.55
C ASN A 275 -3.41 21.72 5.42
N TRP A 276 -3.11 22.18 6.64
CA TRP A 276 -4.09 22.70 7.59
C TRP A 276 -4.95 23.83 7.02
N LYS A 277 -4.44 24.67 6.09
CA LYS A 277 -5.23 25.71 5.37
C LYS A 277 -6.39 25.11 4.56
N ALA A 278 -6.24 23.90 4.00
CA ALA A 278 -7.29 23.19 3.30
C ALA A 278 -8.15 22.33 4.25
N ILE A 279 -7.52 21.56 5.15
CA ILE A 279 -8.21 20.66 6.08
C ILE A 279 -9.20 21.41 6.99
N ARG A 280 -8.85 22.64 7.42
CA ARG A 280 -9.73 23.53 8.22
C ARG A 280 -10.96 24.06 7.48
N LYS A 281 -11.03 23.89 6.15
CA LYS A 281 -12.16 24.33 5.32
C LYS A 281 -13.10 23.19 4.93
N LEU A 282 -12.83 21.95 5.38
CA LEU A 282 -13.69 20.82 5.08
C LEU A 282 -15.04 20.96 5.78
N PRO A 283 -16.18 20.72 5.08
CA PRO A 283 -17.52 20.85 5.67
C PRO A 283 -17.86 19.70 6.63
N SER A 284 -17.11 18.59 6.58
CA SER A 284 -17.23 17.44 7.47
C SER A 284 -15.89 16.71 7.56
N THR A 285 -15.76 15.86 8.57
CA THR A 285 -14.63 14.96 8.81
C THR A 285 -15.06 13.51 9.02
N MET A 286 -16.36 13.23 8.86
CA MET A 286 -17.05 11.99 9.22
C MET A 286 -16.57 10.76 8.44
N HIS A 287 -16.20 10.93 7.17
CA HIS A 287 -15.66 9.86 6.31
C HIS A 287 -14.12 9.90 6.26
N TYR A 288 -13.47 10.45 7.29
CA TYR A 288 -12.02 10.69 7.34
C TYR A 288 -11.48 11.58 6.21
N GLU A 289 -12.28 12.50 5.66
CA GLU A 289 -11.88 13.44 4.59
C GLU A 289 -10.62 14.21 4.98
N HIS A 290 -10.49 14.58 6.26
CA HIS A 290 -9.32 15.23 6.86
C HIS A 290 -8.01 14.43 6.81
N ARG A 291 -8.06 13.14 6.43
CA ARG A 291 -6.89 12.25 6.27
C ARG A 291 -6.60 11.91 4.80
N GLU A 292 -7.36 12.47 3.86
CA GLU A 292 -7.09 12.38 2.42
C GLU A 292 -5.98 13.34 1.95
N ARG A 293 -5.63 13.26 0.65
CA ARG A 293 -4.74 14.23 -0.02
C ARG A 293 -5.44 15.58 -0.19
N HIS A 294 -4.87 16.60 0.44
CA HIS A 294 -5.20 18.03 0.30
C HIS A 294 -3.94 18.78 -0.13
N CYS A 295 -3.53 18.65 -1.39
CA CYS A 295 -2.30 19.28 -1.88
C CYS A 295 -2.37 20.82 -1.88
N PRO A 296 -1.24 21.52 -1.66
CA PRO A 296 -1.17 22.97 -1.82
C PRO A 296 -1.24 23.36 -3.30
N GLU A 297 -1.73 24.57 -3.57
CA GLU A 297 -1.89 25.14 -4.93
C GLU A 297 -0.55 25.29 -5.67
N GLU A 298 0.52 25.68 -4.94
CA GLU A 298 1.91 25.59 -5.40
C GLU A 298 2.65 24.50 -4.60
N ALA A 299 3.38 23.64 -5.30
CA ALA A 299 4.23 22.62 -4.68
C ALA A 299 5.46 23.26 -3.99
N PRO A 300 5.73 22.97 -2.70
CA PRO A 300 6.84 23.60 -1.99
C PRO A 300 8.21 23.28 -2.60
N THR A 301 9.08 24.29 -2.71
CA THR A 301 10.48 24.14 -3.13
C THR A 301 11.46 24.10 -1.95
N CYS A 302 10.96 24.07 -0.72
CA CYS A 302 11.77 23.95 0.48
C CYS A 302 12.26 22.51 0.73
N VAL A 303 13.39 22.37 1.43
CA VAL A 303 14.01 21.11 1.82
C VAL A 303 13.58 20.71 3.23
N VAL A 304 13.08 19.49 3.42
CA VAL A 304 12.60 19.02 4.74
C VAL A 304 13.78 18.69 5.68
N PRO A 305 13.76 19.17 6.94
CA PRO A 305 14.83 18.90 7.91
C PRO A 305 15.03 17.41 8.21
N VAL A 306 16.24 17.06 8.64
CA VAL A 306 16.59 15.73 9.15
C VAL A 306 16.35 15.70 10.67
N PRO A 307 15.85 14.59 11.26
CA PRO A 307 15.73 14.45 12.71
C PRO A 307 17.07 14.59 13.44
N GLU A 308 17.05 15.15 14.64
CA GLU A 308 18.25 15.25 15.48
C GLU A 308 18.75 13.85 15.87
N GLY A 309 20.04 13.58 15.62
CA GLY A 309 20.65 12.27 15.87
C GLY A 309 20.31 11.16 14.87
N TYR A 310 19.68 11.49 13.72
CA TYR A 310 19.38 10.51 12.66
C TYR A 310 20.61 9.72 12.21
N LYS A 311 20.51 8.40 12.18
CA LYS A 311 21.60 7.45 11.82
C LYS A 311 21.26 6.73 10.51
N PRO A 312 22.26 6.22 9.75
CA PRO A 312 22.00 5.33 8.62
C PRO A 312 21.11 4.13 8.99
N SER A 313 20.23 3.73 8.06
CA SER A 313 19.28 2.63 8.24
C SER A 313 19.96 1.35 8.76
N ILE A 314 19.30 0.62 9.66
CA ILE A 314 19.76 -0.74 10.00
C ILE A 314 19.59 -1.61 8.74
N LYS A 315 20.56 -2.49 8.44
CA LYS A 315 20.47 -3.38 7.26
C LYS A 315 19.36 -4.43 7.39
N TRP A 316 18.69 -4.74 6.28
CA TRP A 316 17.83 -5.92 6.17
C TRP A 316 18.65 -7.22 6.38
N PRO A 317 18.12 -8.28 7.00
CA PRO A 317 16.79 -8.40 7.61
C PRO A 317 16.70 -7.83 9.04
N LYS A 318 17.80 -7.41 9.66
CA LYS A 318 17.81 -6.92 11.06
C LYS A 318 16.91 -5.70 11.26
N SER A 319 16.70 -4.89 10.22
CA SER A 319 15.73 -3.78 10.17
C SER A 319 14.28 -4.20 10.43
N ARG A 320 13.88 -5.40 9.98
CA ARG A 320 12.51 -5.91 10.15
C ARG A 320 12.10 -5.95 11.61
N ASP A 321 13.05 -6.27 12.49
CA ASP A 321 12.76 -6.59 13.89
C ASP A 321 13.31 -5.50 14.85
N LYS A 322 14.14 -4.54 14.35
CA LYS A 322 14.54 -3.32 15.08
C LYS A 322 14.98 -2.15 14.18
N ILE A 323 14.77 -0.92 14.66
CA ILE A 323 15.25 0.34 14.04
C ILE A 323 15.91 1.25 15.09
N TRP A 324 16.55 2.33 14.66
CA TRP A 324 17.02 3.41 15.54
C TRP A 324 15.86 4.28 16.04
N TYR A 325 15.85 4.61 17.32
CA TYR A 325 14.89 5.55 17.91
C TYR A 325 14.97 6.94 17.25
N TYR A 326 16.18 7.47 17.07
CA TYR A 326 16.40 8.81 16.51
C TYR A 326 15.90 8.99 15.06
N ASN A 327 15.72 7.89 14.31
CA ASN A 327 15.20 7.96 12.95
C ASN A 327 13.68 8.19 12.92
N VAL A 328 12.97 7.75 13.97
CA VAL A 328 11.52 7.87 14.14
C VAL A 328 11.21 8.12 15.64
N PRO A 329 11.46 9.33 16.17
CA PRO A 329 11.53 9.62 17.62
C PRO A 329 10.16 9.71 18.34
N HIS A 330 9.20 8.87 17.93
CA HIS A 330 7.79 8.93 18.34
C HIS A 330 7.46 7.87 19.40
N THR A 331 7.52 8.25 20.70
CA THR A 331 7.24 7.31 21.81
C THR A 331 5.77 6.98 22.06
N LYS A 332 4.83 7.69 21.42
CA LYS A 332 3.38 7.61 21.71
C LYS A 332 2.78 6.22 21.44
N LEU A 333 3.14 5.60 20.31
CA LEU A 333 2.73 4.23 19.99
C LEU A 333 3.32 3.20 20.95
N ALA A 334 4.61 3.33 21.32
CA ALA A 334 5.26 2.41 22.25
C ALA A 334 4.64 2.47 23.66
N LYS A 335 4.33 3.67 24.16
CA LYS A 335 3.61 3.89 25.43
C LYS A 335 2.20 3.30 25.42
N THR A 336 1.45 3.47 24.34
CA THR A 336 0.03 3.05 24.27
C THR A 336 -0.18 1.59 23.86
N LYS A 337 0.74 0.98 23.09
CA LYS A 337 0.59 -0.40 22.54
C LYS A 337 1.69 -1.38 22.96
N GLY A 338 2.63 -1.00 23.85
CA GLY A 338 3.72 -1.88 24.28
C GLY A 338 3.28 -3.24 24.84
N HIS A 339 2.12 -3.28 25.52
CA HIS A 339 1.49 -4.51 26.04
C HIS A 339 0.96 -5.46 24.95
N GLN A 340 0.91 -5.03 23.68
CA GLN A 340 0.44 -5.83 22.54
C GLN A 340 1.59 -6.38 21.68
N ASN A 341 2.85 -6.23 22.12
CA ASN A 341 4.05 -6.62 21.37
C ASN A 341 4.16 -5.94 19.98
N TRP A 342 3.62 -4.72 19.83
CA TRP A 342 3.76 -3.92 18.60
C TRP A 342 5.17 -3.31 18.49
N VAL A 343 5.54 -2.47 19.47
CA VAL A 343 6.81 -1.74 19.54
C VAL A 343 7.27 -1.68 21.00
N LYS A 344 8.56 -1.83 21.25
CA LYS A 344 9.20 -1.62 22.57
C LYS A 344 10.41 -0.69 22.42
N VAL A 345 10.63 0.18 23.41
CA VAL A 345 11.86 1.01 23.48
C VAL A 345 12.92 0.24 24.24
N THR A 346 14.10 0.09 23.66
CA THR A 346 15.20 -0.73 24.20
C THR A 346 16.53 -0.04 23.93
N GLY A 347 16.99 0.79 24.87
CA GLY A 347 18.16 1.66 24.67
C GLY A 347 17.93 2.64 23.52
N GLU A 348 18.89 2.77 22.60
CA GLU A 348 18.75 3.58 21.38
C GLU A 348 17.81 2.99 20.31
N TYR A 349 17.21 1.83 20.54
CA TYR A 349 16.44 1.09 19.54
C TYR A 349 14.95 1.08 19.82
N LEU A 350 14.16 1.05 18.75
CA LEU A 350 12.79 0.58 18.76
C LEU A 350 12.78 -0.86 18.21
N THR A 351 12.24 -1.80 18.99
CA THR A 351 12.16 -3.23 18.66
C THR A 351 10.73 -3.65 18.36
N PHE A 352 10.55 -4.55 17.37
CA PHE A 352 9.26 -5.01 16.87
C PHE A 352 9.17 -6.54 17.00
N PRO A 353 8.55 -7.08 18.07
CA PRO A 353 8.43 -8.53 18.30
C PRO A 353 7.53 -9.30 17.30
N GLY A 354 7.26 -8.75 16.11
CA GLY A 354 6.32 -9.29 15.12
C GLY A 354 4.86 -9.35 15.56
N GLY A 355 4.51 -8.77 16.72
CA GLY A 355 3.15 -8.79 17.26
C GLY A 355 2.18 -7.82 16.57
N GLY A 356 0.89 -8.04 16.84
CA GLY A 356 -0.23 -7.22 16.39
C GLY A 356 -1.48 -7.45 17.25
N THR A 357 -2.51 -6.61 17.15
CA THR A 357 -3.70 -6.70 18.03
C THR A 357 -4.53 -7.98 17.83
N GLN A 358 -4.41 -8.65 16.67
CA GLN A 358 -5.00 -9.98 16.41
C GLN A 358 -3.98 -11.12 16.53
N PHE A 359 -2.69 -10.81 16.61
CA PHE A 359 -1.59 -11.78 16.61
C PHE A 359 -0.52 -11.36 17.63
N LYS A 360 -0.90 -11.33 18.92
CA LYS A 360 -0.04 -10.94 20.05
C LYS A 360 1.20 -11.85 20.20
N ASN A 361 1.06 -13.10 19.77
CA ASN A 361 2.08 -14.14 19.77
C ASN A 361 2.94 -14.19 18.49
N GLY A 362 2.78 -13.21 17.59
CA GLY A 362 3.64 -13.02 16.41
C GLY A 362 2.97 -13.35 15.07
N ALA A 363 3.38 -12.64 14.03
CA ALA A 363 2.79 -12.73 12.68
C ALA A 363 2.93 -14.12 12.02
N LEU A 364 4.04 -14.85 12.24
CA LEU A 364 4.28 -16.15 11.60
C LEU A 364 3.18 -17.18 11.94
N HIS A 365 2.86 -17.35 13.23
CA HIS A 365 1.76 -18.22 13.67
C HIS A 365 0.43 -17.85 12.99
N TYR A 366 0.16 -16.56 12.85
CA TYR A 366 -1.08 -16.05 12.26
C TYR A 366 -1.13 -16.24 10.73
N ILE A 367 0.00 -16.11 10.03
CA ILE A 367 0.15 -16.43 8.59
C ILE A 367 -0.11 -17.92 8.34
N ASP A 368 0.44 -18.79 9.18
CA ASP A 368 0.25 -20.24 9.09
C ASP A 368 -1.16 -20.67 9.53
N PHE A 369 -1.76 -20.00 10.53
CA PHE A 369 -3.17 -20.14 10.89
C PHE A 369 -4.11 -19.79 9.72
N ILE A 370 -3.85 -18.72 8.96
CA ILE A 370 -4.63 -18.37 7.76
C ILE A 370 -4.46 -19.45 6.68
N GLN A 371 -3.22 -19.89 6.42
CA GLN A 371 -2.92 -20.94 5.43
C GLN A 371 -3.60 -22.28 5.77
N ASN A 372 -3.62 -22.65 7.05
CA ASN A 372 -4.34 -23.84 7.54
C ASN A 372 -5.87 -23.65 7.56
N SER A 373 -6.36 -22.41 7.62
CA SER A 373 -7.79 -22.09 7.59
C SER A 373 -8.39 -22.10 6.18
N CYS A 374 -7.60 -21.80 5.16
CA CYS A 374 -7.97 -21.87 3.75
C CYS A 374 -6.75 -22.20 2.88
N PRO A 375 -6.44 -23.50 2.65
CA PRO A 375 -5.24 -23.92 1.92
C PRO A 375 -5.09 -23.31 0.52
N ASP A 376 -6.22 -23.12 -0.19
CA ASP A 376 -6.33 -22.45 -1.50
C ASP A 376 -5.67 -21.07 -1.57
N ILE A 377 -5.40 -20.39 -0.44
CA ILE A 377 -4.67 -19.12 -0.44
C ILE A 377 -3.28 -19.31 -1.04
N ALA A 378 -2.60 -20.41 -0.70
CA ALA A 378 -1.29 -20.84 -1.20
C ALA A 378 -0.29 -19.66 -1.36
N TRP A 379 0.17 -19.16 -0.21
CA TRP A 379 1.18 -18.09 -0.14
C TRP A 379 2.40 -18.39 -1.01
N GLY A 380 2.89 -17.39 -1.74
CA GLY A 380 4.11 -17.50 -2.57
C GLY A 380 3.94 -18.30 -3.86
N ASN A 381 2.75 -18.83 -4.13
CA ASN A 381 2.44 -19.60 -5.34
C ASN A 381 1.25 -18.94 -6.06
N ARG A 382 0.07 -19.00 -5.45
CA ARG A 382 -1.18 -18.43 -5.98
C ARG A 382 -1.43 -17.01 -5.52
N SER A 383 -1.25 -16.74 -4.23
CA SER A 383 -1.33 -15.40 -3.67
C SER A 383 0.07 -14.82 -3.54
N ARG A 384 0.41 -13.87 -4.43
CA ARG A 384 1.70 -13.18 -4.50
C ARG A 384 1.58 -11.72 -4.09
N VAL A 385 0.51 -11.03 -4.47
CA VAL A 385 0.32 -9.59 -4.21
C VAL A 385 -0.94 -9.36 -3.40
N ILE A 386 -0.80 -8.77 -2.21
CA ILE A 386 -1.92 -8.54 -1.29
C ILE A 386 -2.02 -7.10 -0.82
N LEU A 387 -3.21 -6.71 -0.35
CA LEU A 387 -3.49 -5.41 0.27
C LEU A 387 -3.70 -5.61 1.78
N ASP A 388 -2.88 -4.97 2.61
CA ASP A 388 -2.98 -5.03 4.08
C ASP A 388 -3.59 -3.74 4.65
N VAL A 389 -4.89 -3.80 4.94
CA VAL A 389 -5.72 -2.65 5.35
C VAL A 389 -5.56 -2.38 6.84
N GLY A 390 -5.20 -1.14 7.20
CA GLY A 390 -5.03 -0.75 8.61
C GLY A 390 -3.88 -1.50 9.27
N CYS A 391 -2.78 -1.66 8.52
CA CYS A 391 -1.64 -2.55 8.79
C CYS A 391 -0.91 -2.36 10.13
N GLY A 392 -1.19 -1.30 10.87
CA GLY A 392 -0.37 -0.88 12.01
C GLY A 392 1.06 -0.60 11.58
N VAL A 393 2.02 -1.20 12.28
CA VAL A 393 3.45 -1.20 11.93
C VAL A 393 3.82 -2.19 10.80
N ALA A 394 2.84 -2.69 10.05
CA ALA A 394 2.96 -3.65 8.93
C ALA A 394 3.66 -4.98 9.26
N SER A 395 3.56 -5.46 10.50
CA SER A 395 4.18 -6.75 10.89
C SER A 395 3.67 -7.94 10.08
N PHE A 396 2.40 -7.95 9.64
CA PHE A 396 1.88 -9.03 8.80
C PHE A 396 2.60 -9.08 7.43
N GLY A 397 2.66 -7.96 6.71
CA GLY A 397 3.45 -7.84 5.48
C GLY A 397 4.95 -8.08 5.67
N GLY A 398 5.51 -7.67 6.81
CA GLY A 398 6.94 -7.82 7.12
C GLY A 398 7.44 -9.26 7.21
N TYR A 399 6.60 -10.20 7.67
CA TYR A 399 6.94 -11.63 7.73
C TYR A 399 6.44 -12.42 6.52
N LEU A 400 5.55 -11.87 5.70
CA LEU A 400 5.12 -12.48 4.44
C LEU A 400 6.22 -12.53 3.36
N PHE A 401 7.27 -11.72 3.49
CA PHE A 401 8.51 -11.88 2.71
C PHE A 401 9.13 -13.27 2.83
N ASP A 402 9.01 -13.92 4.00
CA ASP A 402 9.55 -15.26 4.27
C ASP A 402 8.70 -16.37 3.60
N LYS A 403 7.59 -15.99 2.93
CA LYS A 403 6.69 -16.87 2.15
C LYS A 403 6.59 -16.42 0.68
N ASP A 404 7.52 -15.58 0.20
CA ASP A 404 7.50 -14.99 -1.15
C ASP A 404 6.18 -14.24 -1.50
N VAL A 405 5.63 -13.52 -0.53
CA VAL A 405 4.43 -12.67 -0.70
C VAL A 405 4.77 -11.21 -0.50
N LEU A 406 4.27 -10.36 -1.40
CA LEU A 406 4.37 -8.91 -1.35
C LEU A 406 3.07 -8.29 -0.83
N ALA A 407 3.14 -7.62 0.32
CA ALA A 407 2.02 -6.89 0.89
C ALA A 407 2.17 -5.38 0.64
N MET A 408 1.17 -4.78 -0.01
CA MET A 408 0.96 -3.34 -0.03
C MET A 408 0.19 -2.95 1.22
N SER A 409 0.90 -2.45 2.22
CA SER A 409 0.30 -2.05 3.51
C SER A 409 -0.19 -0.61 3.45
N PHE A 410 -1.33 -0.28 4.07
CA PHE A 410 -1.69 1.13 4.25
C PHE A 410 -2.45 1.44 5.54
N ALA A 411 -2.24 2.67 6.01
CA ALA A 411 -2.99 3.32 7.08
C ALA A 411 -2.94 4.85 6.87
N PRO A 412 -3.87 5.63 7.44
CA PRO A 412 -3.81 7.09 7.39
C PRO A 412 -2.62 7.63 8.21
N LYS A 413 -2.27 8.92 7.99
CA LYS A 413 -1.50 9.68 8.99
C LYS A 413 -2.41 9.85 10.20
N ASP A 414 -2.03 9.29 11.35
CA ASP A 414 -2.92 9.16 12.52
C ASP A 414 -2.32 9.71 13.81
N GLU A 415 -3.18 9.93 14.79
CA GLU A 415 -2.85 10.55 16.08
C GLU A 415 -1.91 9.68 16.95
N HIS A 416 -1.67 8.42 16.62
CA HIS A 416 -0.67 7.61 17.31
C HIS A 416 0.77 7.87 16.82
N GLU A 417 0.90 8.60 15.71
CA GLU A 417 2.11 9.12 15.10
C GLU A 417 3.10 8.03 14.64
N ALA A 418 3.48 8.09 13.36
CA ALA A 418 4.53 7.29 12.74
C ALA A 418 4.29 5.76 12.50
N GLN A 419 3.05 5.24 12.57
CA GLN A 419 2.77 3.81 12.29
C GLN A 419 3.34 3.31 10.94
N VAL A 420 3.02 4.00 9.85
CA VAL A 420 3.53 3.71 8.50
C VAL A 420 5.03 4.03 8.39
N GLN A 421 5.52 5.05 9.10
CA GLN A 421 6.95 5.41 9.14
C GLN A 421 7.79 4.29 9.76
N PHE A 422 7.29 3.63 10.82
CA PHE A 422 7.94 2.45 11.40
C PHE A 422 8.01 1.30 10.39
N ALA A 423 6.95 1.04 9.61
CA ALA A 423 6.99 0.02 8.56
C ALA A 423 8.08 0.33 7.51
N LEU A 424 8.14 1.58 7.04
CA LEU A 424 9.10 2.02 6.03
C LEU A 424 10.55 2.00 6.56
N GLU A 425 10.80 2.41 7.80
CA GLU A 425 12.12 2.34 8.45
C GLU A 425 12.57 0.90 8.72
N ARG A 426 11.64 -0.03 8.95
CA ARG A 426 11.92 -1.48 9.05
C ARG A 426 12.27 -2.12 7.70
N GLY A 427 12.02 -1.43 6.58
CA GLY A 427 12.20 -1.97 5.23
C GLY A 427 11.00 -2.78 4.73
N ILE A 428 9.78 -2.40 5.11
CA ILE A 428 8.51 -3.06 4.77
C ILE A 428 7.67 -2.09 3.89
N PRO A 429 7.06 -2.55 2.77
CA PRO A 429 6.25 -1.69 1.92
C PRO A 429 5.00 -1.19 2.65
N ALA A 430 4.81 0.13 2.67
CA ALA A 430 3.62 0.76 3.17
C ALA A 430 3.38 2.13 2.49
N ILE A 431 2.13 2.59 2.45
CA ILE A 431 1.76 3.95 2.02
C ILE A 431 0.84 4.62 3.02
N LEU A 432 0.85 5.96 3.02
CA LEU A 432 -0.16 6.75 3.71
C LEU A 432 -1.42 6.81 2.85
N SER A 433 -2.53 6.25 3.31
CA SER A 433 -3.80 6.30 2.58
C SER A 433 -4.98 6.07 3.51
N VAL A 434 -6.18 6.50 3.08
CA VAL A 434 -7.44 6.29 3.78
C VAL A 434 -8.52 5.93 2.77
N MET A 435 -9.44 5.04 3.15
CA MET A 435 -10.68 4.82 2.39
C MET A 435 -11.73 5.77 2.95
N GLY A 436 -11.73 7.00 2.42
CA GLY A 436 -12.72 8.03 2.74
C GLY A 436 -13.74 8.17 1.61
N THR A 437 -13.59 9.23 0.82
CA THR A 437 -14.52 9.60 -0.26
C THR A 437 -14.01 9.26 -1.66
N LYS A 438 -12.70 9.03 -1.83
CA LYS A 438 -12.03 8.71 -3.11
C LYS A 438 -11.62 7.22 -3.21
N ARG A 439 -11.48 6.72 -4.44
CA ARG A 439 -10.89 5.40 -4.75
C ARG A 439 -9.45 5.33 -4.27
N LEU A 440 -9.01 4.13 -3.86
CA LEU A 440 -7.61 3.82 -3.64
C LEU A 440 -6.85 3.92 -4.98
N PRO A 441 -5.59 4.38 -5.02
CA PRO A 441 -4.82 4.65 -6.24
C PRO A 441 -4.29 3.37 -6.94
N PHE A 442 -5.14 2.34 -7.00
CA PHE A 442 -4.89 1.04 -7.61
C PHE A 442 -5.95 0.77 -8.70
N PRO A 443 -5.60 0.01 -9.77
CA PRO A 443 -6.58 -0.42 -10.76
C PRO A 443 -7.56 -1.44 -10.16
N SER A 444 -8.65 -1.76 -10.87
CA SER A 444 -9.52 -2.85 -10.43
C SER A 444 -8.86 -4.22 -10.58
N SER A 445 -9.32 -5.19 -9.79
CA SER A 445 -8.98 -6.61 -9.93
C SER A 445 -7.47 -6.88 -10.05
N VAL A 446 -6.69 -6.34 -9.12
CA VAL A 446 -5.22 -6.43 -9.09
C VAL A 446 -4.66 -7.25 -7.92
N PHE A 447 -5.30 -7.22 -6.75
CA PHE A 447 -4.84 -7.97 -5.58
C PHE A 447 -5.36 -9.41 -5.58
N ASP A 448 -4.49 -10.35 -5.20
CA ASP A 448 -4.84 -11.77 -5.09
C ASP A 448 -5.64 -12.05 -3.79
N LEU A 449 -5.35 -11.27 -2.75
CA LEU A 449 -5.99 -11.30 -1.43
C LEU A 449 -6.01 -9.89 -0.79
N VAL A 450 -7.05 -9.57 -0.03
CA VAL A 450 -7.12 -8.41 0.86
C VAL A 450 -7.19 -8.89 2.31
N HIS A 451 -6.47 -8.22 3.21
CA HIS A 451 -6.40 -8.53 4.64
C HIS A 451 -6.84 -7.33 5.51
N CYS A 452 -7.56 -7.60 6.60
CA CYS A 452 -7.86 -6.65 7.67
C CYS A 452 -7.78 -7.35 9.04
N ALA A 453 -6.79 -6.99 9.85
CA ALA A 453 -6.65 -7.42 11.25
C ALA A 453 -7.01 -6.26 12.21
N ARG A 454 -8.27 -6.22 12.65
CA ARG A 454 -8.88 -5.16 13.47
C ARG A 454 -8.66 -3.74 12.91
N CYS A 455 -8.75 -3.60 11.58
CA CYS A 455 -8.49 -2.35 10.85
C CYS A 455 -9.47 -1.19 11.14
N ARG A 456 -10.50 -1.39 11.98
CA ARG A 456 -11.52 -0.40 12.39
C ARG A 456 -12.35 0.26 11.26
N VAL A 457 -12.29 -0.27 10.03
CA VAL A 457 -13.10 0.23 8.90
C VAL A 457 -14.55 -0.23 9.04
N PRO A 458 -15.56 0.66 8.96
CA PRO A 458 -16.98 0.31 9.09
C PRO A 458 -17.53 -0.26 7.77
N TRP A 459 -17.10 -1.47 7.41
CA TRP A 459 -17.36 -2.12 6.11
C TRP A 459 -18.83 -2.21 5.66
N HIS A 460 -19.79 -2.13 6.59
CA HIS A 460 -21.21 -2.41 6.36
C HIS A 460 -22.10 -1.16 6.26
N ILE A 461 -21.60 0.03 6.63
CA ILE A 461 -22.40 1.28 6.59
C ILE A 461 -22.48 1.83 5.16
N GLU A 462 -23.33 2.83 4.93
CA GLU A 462 -23.45 3.55 3.63
C GLU A 462 -23.66 2.61 2.42
N GLY A 463 -24.44 1.53 2.60
CA GLY A 463 -24.68 0.54 1.54
C GLY A 463 -23.45 -0.31 1.19
N GLY A 464 -22.44 -0.35 2.07
CA GLY A 464 -21.22 -1.13 1.88
C GLY A 464 -20.11 -0.42 1.09
N LYS A 465 -20.18 0.91 0.93
CA LYS A 465 -19.31 1.71 0.04
C LYS A 465 -17.81 1.38 0.14
N LEU A 466 -17.29 1.18 1.35
CA LEU A 466 -15.87 0.86 1.60
C LEU A 466 -15.53 -0.60 1.25
N LEU A 467 -16.45 -1.54 1.48
CA LEU A 467 -16.29 -2.95 1.09
C LEU A 467 -16.45 -3.13 -0.44
N LEU A 468 -17.22 -2.25 -1.08
CA LEU A 468 -17.35 -2.19 -2.54
C LEU A 468 -16.07 -1.72 -3.22
N GLU A 469 -15.30 -0.82 -2.60
CA GLU A 469 -13.95 -0.48 -3.06
C GLU A 469 -12.98 -1.66 -2.95
N LEU A 470 -13.05 -2.44 -1.85
CA LEU A 470 -12.30 -3.71 -1.78
C LEU A 470 -12.73 -4.68 -2.90
N ASN A 471 -14.03 -4.76 -3.19
CA ASN A 471 -14.54 -5.56 -4.30
C ASN A 471 -14.08 -5.03 -5.67
N ARG A 472 -13.83 -3.73 -5.84
CA ARG A 472 -13.21 -3.19 -7.06
C ARG A 472 -11.78 -3.70 -7.22
N VAL A 473 -10.93 -3.56 -6.20
CA VAL A 473 -9.47 -3.85 -6.31
C VAL A 473 -9.11 -5.34 -6.16
N LEU A 474 -9.94 -6.16 -5.53
CA LEU A 474 -9.74 -7.62 -5.38
C LEU A 474 -10.01 -8.38 -6.69
N ARG A 475 -9.14 -9.31 -7.08
CA ARG A 475 -9.34 -10.18 -8.27
C ARG A 475 -10.58 -11.07 -8.16
N PRO A 476 -11.33 -11.34 -9.25
CA PRO A 476 -12.34 -12.40 -9.27
C PRO A 476 -11.74 -13.73 -8.80
N GLY A 477 -12.41 -14.42 -7.87
CA GLY A 477 -11.87 -15.60 -7.21
C GLY A 477 -10.80 -15.35 -6.15
N GLY A 478 -10.39 -14.11 -5.88
CA GLY A 478 -9.48 -13.72 -4.80
C GLY A 478 -10.16 -13.73 -3.43
N TYR A 479 -9.37 -13.63 -2.36
CA TYR A 479 -9.85 -13.77 -0.98
C TYR A 479 -9.90 -12.44 -0.19
N PHE A 480 -10.82 -12.35 0.77
CA PHE A 480 -10.81 -11.32 1.82
C PHE A 480 -10.70 -12.02 3.19
N VAL A 481 -9.64 -11.71 3.94
CA VAL A 481 -9.40 -12.23 5.29
C VAL A 481 -9.70 -11.14 6.31
N TRP A 482 -10.78 -11.34 7.07
CA TRP A 482 -11.25 -10.41 8.09
C TRP A 482 -11.10 -11.03 9.49
N SER A 483 -10.17 -10.50 10.28
CA SER A 483 -10.02 -10.84 11.69
C SER A 483 -10.31 -9.60 12.52
N ALA A 484 -11.48 -9.56 13.16
CA ALA A 484 -11.96 -8.43 13.94
C ALA A 484 -12.96 -8.89 15.01
N THR A 485 -13.27 -8.04 15.99
CA THR A 485 -14.15 -8.40 17.12
C THR A 485 -15.53 -8.94 16.71
N PRO A 486 -16.19 -8.48 15.62
CA PRO A 486 -17.47 -9.07 15.17
C PRO A 486 -17.39 -10.55 14.79
N VAL A 487 -16.19 -11.07 14.51
CA VAL A 487 -15.99 -12.45 14.07
C VAL A 487 -15.88 -13.43 15.26
N TYR A 488 -15.64 -12.94 16.48
CA TYR A 488 -15.39 -13.81 17.65
C TYR A 488 -15.95 -13.33 18.99
N GLN A 489 -16.42 -12.09 19.11
CA GLN A 489 -17.12 -11.59 20.29
C GLN A 489 -18.64 -11.77 20.15
N LYS A 490 -19.35 -11.61 21.27
CA LYS A 490 -20.82 -11.74 21.35
C LYS A 490 -21.49 -10.49 21.94
N LEU A 491 -20.81 -9.35 21.92
CA LEU A 491 -21.39 -8.07 22.34
C LEU A 491 -22.50 -7.67 21.35
N PRO A 492 -23.55 -6.93 21.78
CA PRO A 492 -24.67 -6.58 20.91
C PRO A 492 -24.25 -5.83 19.62
N GLU A 493 -23.26 -4.94 19.74
CA GLU A 493 -22.66 -4.23 18.61
C GLU A 493 -21.93 -5.19 17.65
N ASP A 494 -20.99 -5.99 18.16
CA ASP A 494 -20.24 -6.99 17.38
C ASP A 494 -21.18 -7.95 16.62
N VAL A 495 -22.26 -8.40 17.26
CA VAL A 495 -23.29 -9.27 16.66
C VAL A 495 -24.09 -8.53 15.57
N GLY A 496 -24.43 -7.26 15.80
CA GLY A 496 -25.09 -6.40 14.80
C GLY A 496 -24.21 -6.17 13.56
N ILE A 497 -22.93 -5.85 13.77
CA ILE A 497 -21.94 -5.67 12.71
C ILE A 497 -21.73 -6.98 11.94
N TRP A 498 -21.63 -8.12 12.63
CA TRP A 498 -21.51 -9.43 11.99
C TRP A 498 -22.72 -9.78 11.13
N LYS A 499 -23.94 -9.48 11.62
CA LYS A 499 -25.18 -9.66 10.85
C LYS A 499 -25.18 -8.79 9.59
N ALA A 500 -24.94 -7.49 9.73
CA ALA A 500 -24.92 -6.55 8.60
C ALA A 500 -23.85 -6.92 7.56
N MET A 501 -22.65 -7.32 8.00
CA MET A 501 -21.60 -7.84 7.13
C MET A 501 -22.02 -9.14 6.43
N SER A 502 -22.65 -10.08 7.15
CA SER A 502 -23.12 -11.34 6.58
C SER A 502 -24.21 -11.13 5.52
N GLU A 503 -25.08 -10.15 5.69
CA GLU A 503 -26.13 -9.78 4.72
C GLU A 503 -25.53 -9.07 3.50
N LEU A 504 -24.60 -8.13 3.72
CA LEU A 504 -23.89 -7.42 2.67
C LEU A 504 -23.01 -8.36 1.81
N THR A 505 -22.16 -9.20 2.41
CA THR A 505 -21.30 -10.12 1.65
C THR A 505 -22.11 -11.12 0.82
N LYS A 506 -23.27 -11.58 1.33
CA LYS A 506 -24.18 -12.45 0.57
C LYS A 506 -24.82 -11.72 -0.62
N SER A 507 -25.26 -10.47 -0.45
CA SER A 507 -25.83 -9.67 -1.55
C SER A 507 -24.79 -9.22 -2.59
N MET A 508 -23.52 -9.15 -2.17
CA MET A 508 -22.33 -9.03 -3.04
C MET A 508 -21.88 -10.37 -3.67
N CYS A 509 -22.60 -11.47 -3.45
CA CYS A 509 -22.25 -12.81 -3.96
C CYS A 509 -20.86 -13.32 -3.54
N TRP A 510 -20.34 -12.91 -2.38
CA TRP A 510 -19.08 -13.42 -1.84
C TRP A 510 -19.29 -14.72 -1.07
N ASP A 511 -18.51 -15.75 -1.42
CA ASP A 511 -18.54 -17.05 -0.75
C ASP A 511 -17.81 -16.97 0.60
N LEU A 512 -18.50 -17.19 1.73
CA LEU A 512 -17.83 -17.43 3.00
C LEU A 512 -17.22 -18.84 2.97
N LYS A 513 -15.89 -18.95 2.85
CA LYS A 513 -15.16 -20.23 2.74
C LYS A 513 -14.77 -20.80 4.10
N ALA A 514 -14.45 -19.95 5.07
CA ALA A 514 -14.10 -20.41 6.41
C ALA A 514 -14.43 -19.35 7.48
N VAL A 515 -14.82 -19.81 8.67
CA VAL A 515 -14.65 -19.07 9.92
C VAL A 515 -13.87 -19.99 10.85
N LYS A 516 -12.69 -19.57 11.31
CA LYS A 516 -11.79 -20.39 12.13
C LYS A 516 -11.27 -19.58 13.31
N LYS A 517 -11.13 -20.23 14.47
CA LYS A 517 -10.62 -19.62 15.71
C LYS A 517 -9.13 -19.92 15.87
N ASP A 518 -8.33 -18.87 16.01
CA ASP A 518 -6.97 -18.97 16.54
C ASP A 518 -7.09 -19.19 18.06
N LYS A 519 -6.77 -20.41 18.50
CA LYS A 519 -6.82 -20.78 19.93
C LYS A 519 -5.73 -20.10 20.76
N LEU A 520 -4.58 -19.75 20.16
CA LEU A 520 -3.43 -19.17 20.86
C LEU A 520 -3.63 -17.67 21.10
N ASN A 521 -3.99 -16.92 20.05
CA ASN A 521 -4.23 -15.48 20.14
C ASN A 521 -5.64 -15.14 20.67
N GLY A 522 -6.55 -16.11 20.73
CA GLY A 522 -7.91 -15.94 21.25
C GLY A 522 -8.88 -15.23 20.30
N VAL A 523 -8.55 -15.13 19.01
CA VAL A 523 -9.32 -14.43 17.97
C VAL A 523 -9.93 -15.41 16.96
N ALA A 524 -10.71 -14.90 16.01
CA ALA A 524 -11.12 -15.66 14.82
C ALA A 524 -10.96 -14.82 13.55
N ALA A 525 -10.84 -15.51 12.42
CA ALA A 525 -10.85 -14.91 11.09
C ALA A 525 -11.96 -15.53 10.24
N ALA A 526 -12.68 -14.67 9.51
CA ALA A 526 -13.60 -15.03 8.45
C ALA A 526 -12.91 -14.83 7.10
N ILE A 527 -12.97 -15.84 6.24
CA ILE A 527 -12.31 -15.88 4.94
C ILE A 527 -13.39 -15.96 3.87
N TYR A 528 -13.55 -14.87 3.12
CA TYR A 528 -14.49 -14.76 2.01
C TYR A 528 -13.75 -14.90 0.66
N ARG A 529 -14.44 -15.31 -0.40
CA ARG A 529 -13.92 -15.35 -1.76
C ARG A 529 -14.84 -14.56 -2.71
N LYS A 530 -14.27 -13.62 -3.47
CA LYS A 530 -14.99 -12.86 -4.51
C LYS A 530 -15.43 -13.82 -5.64
N PRO A 531 -16.64 -13.71 -6.21
CA PRO A 531 -17.11 -14.64 -7.23
C PRO A 531 -16.25 -14.61 -8.50
N THR A 532 -16.24 -15.74 -9.21
CA THR A 532 -15.52 -15.94 -10.49
C THR A 532 -16.42 -15.81 -11.73
N SER A 533 -17.73 -15.53 -11.56
CA SER A 533 -18.66 -15.34 -12.68
C SER A 533 -19.85 -14.47 -12.29
N ASN A 534 -20.55 -13.92 -13.28
CA ASN A 534 -21.79 -13.18 -13.09
C ASN A 534 -23.00 -14.07 -12.74
N GLY A 535 -22.81 -15.40 -12.70
CA GLY A 535 -23.90 -16.36 -12.49
C GLY A 535 -24.62 -16.22 -11.15
N CYS A 536 -23.99 -15.62 -10.13
CA CYS A 536 -24.70 -15.20 -8.91
C CYS A 536 -25.33 -13.80 -9.10
N TYR A 537 -24.59 -12.82 -9.61
CA TYR A 537 -25.09 -11.44 -9.81
C TYR A 537 -26.41 -11.36 -10.59
N ASN A 538 -26.56 -12.21 -11.62
CA ASN A 538 -27.74 -12.30 -12.48
C ASN A 538 -28.96 -12.98 -11.81
N ARG A 539 -28.76 -13.71 -10.70
CA ARG A 539 -29.80 -14.44 -9.96
C ARG A 539 -30.13 -13.80 -8.60
N ARG A 540 -29.61 -12.59 -8.32
CA ARG A 540 -29.91 -11.88 -7.06
C ARG A 540 -31.37 -11.40 -7.05
N PRO A 541 -32.13 -11.61 -5.95
CA PRO A 541 -33.53 -11.19 -5.86
C PRO A 541 -33.71 -9.66 -5.78
N GLN A 542 -32.64 -8.92 -5.46
CA GLN A 542 -32.60 -7.45 -5.51
C GLN A 542 -31.25 -7.00 -6.08
N ASN A 543 -31.25 -5.95 -6.90
CA ASN A 543 -30.03 -5.31 -7.40
C ASN A 543 -29.43 -4.35 -6.34
N LYS A 544 -29.15 -4.88 -5.15
CA LYS A 544 -28.56 -4.16 -4.01
C LYS A 544 -27.38 -4.99 -3.47
N PRO A 545 -26.16 -4.43 -3.38
CA PRO A 545 -25.73 -3.19 -4.01
C PRO A 545 -25.88 -3.26 -5.56
N PRO A 546 -26.11 -2.13 -6.25
CA PRO A 546 -26.33 -2.12 -7.69
C PRO A 546 -25.07 -2.50 -8.47
N LEU A 547 -25.22 -2.95 -9.72
CA LEU A 547 -24.10 -3.00 -10.66
C LEU A 547 -23.74 -1.59 -11.13
N CYS A 548 -22.45 -1.33 -11.37
CA CYS A 548 -21.96 -0.07 -11.92
C CYS A 548 -22.42 0.11 -13.38
N LYS A 549 -22.52 1.37 -13.84
CA LYS A 549 -22.75 1.69 -15.25
C LYS A 549 -21.55 1.25 -16.09
N GLU A 550 -21.79 0.90 -17.35
CA GLU A 550 -20.71 0.48 -18.26
C GLU A 550 -19.81 1.66 -18.69
N SER A 551 -20.24 2.90 -18.42
CA SER A 551 -19.44 4.13 -18.53
C SER A 551 -18.56 4.42 -17.30
N ASP A 552 -18.67 3.64 -16.22
CA ASP A 552 -17.79 3.77 -15.04
C ASP A 552 -16.59 2.84 -15.24
N ASP A 553 -15.46 3.40 -15.71
CA ASP A 553 -14.22 2.63 -15.82
C ASP A 553 -13.79 2.13 -14.43
N PRO A 554 -13.63 0.82 -14.23
CA PRO A 554 -13.18 0.28 -12.94
C PRO A 554 -11.70 0.59 -12.63
N ASN A 555 -10.89 1.00 -13.62
CA ASN A 555 -9.45 1.22 -13.45
C ASN A 555 -9.09 2.65 -13.06
N ALA A 556 -9.79 3.64 -13.63
CA ALA A 556 -9.78 5.04 -13.22
C ALA A 556 -9.89 5.15 -11.68
N ALA A 557 -8.83 5.64 -11.06
CA ALA A 557 -8.65 5.64 -9.62
C ALA A 557 -8.13 6.97 -9.06
N TRP A 558 -7.26 7.67 -9.80
CA TRP A 558 -6.68 8.93 -9.31
C TRP A 558 -7.76 10.02 -9.17
N ASN A 559 -7.95 10.52 -7.95
CA ASN A 559 -8.99 11.49 -7.57
C ASN A 559 -10.45 11.12 -7.94
N VAL A 560 -10.73 9.85 -8.28
CA VAL A 560 -12.09 9.39 -8.63
C VAL A 560 -12.92 9.14 -7.36
N PRO A 561 -14.15 9.69 -7.23
CA PRO A 561 -15.02 9.43 -6.07
C PRO A 561 -15.46 7.96 -5.95
N LEU A 562 -15.57 7.47 -4.72
CA LEU A 562 -16.09 6.13 -4.39
C LEU A 562 -17.56 5.98 -4.83
N GLN A 563 -17.83 4.89 -5.54
CA GLN A 563 -19.17 4.53 -6.02
C GLN A 563 -19.74 3.37 -5.20
N ALA A 564 -21.01 3.45 -4.81
CA ALA A 564 -21.73 2.39 -4.11
C ALA A 564 -22.28 1.34 -5.08
N CYS A 565 -21.43 0.74 -5.91
CA CYS A 565 -21.80 -0.24 -6.93
C CYS A 565 -20.74 -1.34 -7.14
N MET A 566 -21.09 -2.41 -7.87
CA MET A 566 -20.18 -3.50 -8.25
C MET A 566 -19.99 -3.60 -9.76
N HIS A 567 -18.75 -3.75 -10.23
CA HIS A 567 -18.48 -4.13 -11.61
C HIS A 567 -18.77 -5.62 -11.86
N LYS A 568 -19.22 -5.94 -13.08
CA LYS A 568 -19.38 -7.32 -13.57
C LYS A 568 -18.02 -8.03 -13.60
N VAL A 569 -18.00 -9.35 -13.42
CA VAL A 569 -16.82 -10.18 -13.73
C VAL A 569 -16.67 -10.26 -15.26
N PRO A 570 -15.49 -10.00 -15.84
CA PRO A 570 -15.26 -10.16 -17.28
C PRO A 570 -15.50 -11.61 -17.73
N VAL A 571 -16.29 -11.80 -18.78
CA VAL A 571 -16.64 -13.13 -19.34
C VAL A 571 -15.85 -13.50 -20.59
N ASP A 572 -15.33 -12.49 -21.29
CA ASP A 572 -14.49 -12.64 -22.47
C ASP A 572 -13.08 -13.10 -22.06
N THR A 573 -12.62 -14.22 -22.62
CA THR A 573 -11.34 -14.86 -22.31
C THR A 573 -10.12 -14.04 -22.73
N SER A 574 -10.30 -13.00 -23.56
CA SER A 574 -9.28 -12.02 -23.92
C SER A 574 -9.19 -10.86 -22.91
N LYS A 575 -10.21 -10.60 -22.08
CA LYS A 575 -10.22 -9.46 -21.16
C LYS A 575 -9.59 -9.81 -19.81
N ARG A 576 -8.78 -8.89 -19.29
CA ARG A 576 -8.16 -9.00 -17.95
C ARG A 576 -9.20 -9.29 -16.88
N GLY A 577 -8.93 -10.30 -16.06
CA GLY A 577 -9.77 -10.71 -14.92
C GLY A 577 -10.77 -11.84 -15.22
N SER A 578 -10.90 -12.30 -16.48
CA SER A 578 -11.68 -13.52 -16.80
C SER A 578 -10.95 -14.81 -16.42
N ARG A 579 -9.62 -14.77 -16.35
CA ARG A 579 -8.73 -15.87 -15.91
C ARG A 579 -7.84 -15.42 -14.75
N TRP A 580 -7.44 -16.36 -13.90
CA TRP A 580 -6.40 -16.14 -12.88
C TRP A 580 -5.01 -16.01 -13.56
N PRO A 581 -4.08 -15.21 -13.02
CA PRO A 581 -2.71 -15.14 -13.52
C PRO A 581 -1.98 -16.49 -13.51
N VAL A 582 -0.86 -16.56 -14.24
CA VAL A 582 0.11 -17.66 -14.09
C VAL A 582 0.63 -17.67 -12.64
N GLN A 583 0.97 -18.84 -12.11
CA GLN A 583 1.50 -18.98 -10.75
C GLN A 583 2.87 -18.31 -10.59
N TRP A 584 3.20 -17.89 -9.37
CA TRP A 584 4.56 -17.45 -9.02
C TRP A 584 5.52 -18.66 -9.00
N PRO A 585 6.79 -18.53 -9.45
CA PRO A 585 7.47 -17.32 -9.94
C PRO A 585 7.29 -17.03 -11.43
N LEU A 586 6.74 -17.95 -12.23
CA LEU A 586 6.62 -17.78 -13.69
C LEU A 586 5.86 -16.51 -14.09
N ARG A 587 4.86 -16.12 -13.29
CA ARG A 587 4.12 -14.84 -13.35
C ARG A 587 5.00 -13.60 -13.62
N VAL A 588 6.25 -13.57 -13.14
CA VAL A 588 7.13 -12.39 -13.27
C VAL A 588 7.77 -12.22 -14.66
N VAL A 589 7.74 -13.25 -15.51
CA VAL A 589 8.33 -13.21 -16.86
C VAL A 589 7.34 -13.53 -17.98
N THR A 590 6.16 -14.08 -17.68
CA THR A 590 5.14 -14.38 -18.69
C THR A 590 4.33 -13.13 -19.06
N PRO A 591 4.24 -12.75 -20.36
CA PRO A 591 3.30 -11.73 -20.81
C PRO A 591 1.85 -12.10 -20.45
N PRO A 592 1.02 -11.17 -19.96
CA PRO A 592 -0.38 -11.46 -19.66
C PRO A 592 -1.17 -12.00 -20.86
N TYR A 593 -2.07 -12.97 -20.60
CA TYR A 593 -2.96 -13.57 -21.60
C TYR A 593 -3.91 -12.58 -22.30
N TRP A 594 -4.05 -11.37 -21.75
CA TRP A 594 -4.92 -10.30 -22.23
C TRP A 594 -4.17 -9.18 -22.95
N LEU A 595 -2.82 -9.23 -23.01
CA LEU A 595 -2.09 -8.41 -23.97
C LEU A 595 -2.29 -9.02 -25.37
N ASN A 596 -2.68 -8.18 -26.31
CA ASN A 596 -2.93 -8.52 -27.70
C ASN A 596 -1.94 -7.76 -28.60
N SER A 597 -2.02 -7.98 -29.92
CA SER A 597 -1.14 -7.34 -30.90
C SER A 597 -1.46 -5.86 -31.17
N GLU A 598 -2.11 -5.16 -30.23
CA GLU A 598 -2.17 -3.70 -30.21
C GLU A 598 -0.78 -3.11 -29.92
N VAL A 599 -0.55 -1.87 -30.35
CA VAL A 599 0.74 -1.18 -30.20
C VAL A 599 0.99 -0.83 -28.73
N GLY A 600 2.09 -1.33 -28.20
CA GLY A 600 2.57 -1.07 -26.84
C GLY A 600 3.28 0.28 -26.69
N VAL A 601 3.81 0.52 -25.49
CA VAL A 601 4.38 1.81 -25.07
C VAL A 601 5.67 2.17 -25.84
N TYR A 602 6.36 1.18 -26.41
CA TYR A 602 7.59 1.36 -27.19
C TYR A 602 7.41 1.05 -28.68
N GLY A 603 6.16 0.95 -29.16
CA GLY A 603 5.82 0.91 -30.58
C GLY A 603 5.78 -0.48 -31.23
N LYS A 604 6.05 -1.57 -30.49
CA LYS A 604 5.87 -2.95 -30.97
C LYS A 604 4.49 -3.46 -30.55
N ALA A 605 4.14 -4.69 -30.90
CA ALA A 605 2.98 -5.35 -30.29
C ALA A 605 3.20 -5.53 -28.76
N ALA A 606 2.14 -5.41 -27.96
CA ALA A 606 2.27 -5.29 -26.50
C ALA A 606 2.95 -6.50 -25.77
N PRO A 607 2.77 -7.77 -26.16
CA PRO A 607 3.50 -8.91 -25.60
C PRO A 607 5.01 -8.86 -25.88
N GLU A 608 5.38 -8.41 -27.08
CA GLU A 608 6.75 -8.24 -27.54
C GLU A 608 7.43 -7.06 -26.82
N ASP A 609 6.71 -5.94 -26.64
CA ASP A 609 7.15 -4.78 -25.85
C ASP A 609 7.38 -5.14 -24.37
N PHE A 610 6.46 -5.88 -23.75
CA PHE A 610 6.62 -6.40 -22.38
C PHE A 610 7.88 -7.29 -22.24
N THR A 611 8.12 -8.14 -23.24
CA THR A 611 9.29 -9.02 -23.28
C THR A 611 10.59 -8.21 -23.48
N ALA A 612 10.57 -7.22 -24.37
CA ALA A 612 11.71 -6.34 -24.65
C ALA A 612 12.08 -5.46 -23.44
N ASP A 613 11.08 -4.87 -22.77
CA ASP A 613 11.25 -4.12 -21.50
C ASP A 613 11.97 -4.98 -20.45
N TYR A 614 11.52 -6.22 -20.23
CA TYR A 614 12.17 -7.10 -19.26
C TYR A 614 13.61 -7.45 -19.65
N GLN A 615 13.88 -7.70 -20.94
CA GLN A 615 15.25 -7.97 -21.43
C GLN A 615 16.16 -6.75 -21.29
N HIS A 616 15.67 -5.56 -21.64
CA HIS A 616 16.37 -4.27 -21.51
C HIS A 616 16.77 -4.02 -20.07
N TRP A 617 15.81 -4.07 -19.13
CA TRP A 617 16.09 -3.80 -17.73
C TRP A 617 16.96 -4.88 -17.07
N ARG A 618 16.79 -6.16 -17.44
CA ARG A 618 17.69 -7.24 -17.02
C ARG A 618 19.13 -6.97 -17.46
N ASN A 619 19.34 -6.51 -18.69
CA ASN A 619 20.66 -6.16 -19.20
C ASN A 619 21.24 -4.91 -18.51
N ALA A 620 20.48 -3.82 -18.41
CA ALA A 620 20.93 -2.58 -17.77
C ALA A 620 21.29 -2.77 -16.28
N VAL A 621 20.46 -3.53 -15.55
CA VAL A 621 20.74 -3.84 -14.13
C VAL A 621 21.99 -4.70 -13.99
N SER A 622 22.06 -5.83 -14.71
CA SER A 622 23.16 -6.80 -14.53
C SER A 622 24.51 -6.32 -15.05
N LYS A 623 24.55 -5.59 -16.17
CA LYS A 623 25.80 -5.08 -16.75
C LYS A 623 26.27 -3.77 -16.11
N SER A 624 25.35 -2.84 -15.85
CA SER A 624 25.71 -1.45 -15.51
C SER A 624 25.39 -1.09 -14.06
N TYR A 625 24.17 -1.34 -13.57
CA TYR A 625 23.75 -0.80 -12.26
C TYR A 625 24.35 -1.56 -11.07
N LEU A 626 24.52 -2.89 -11.17
CA LEU A 626 25.06 -3.69 -10.06
C LEU A 626 26.52 -3.38 -9.74
N ASN A 627 27.35 -3.17 -10.77
CA ASN A 627 28.81 -3.06 -10.62
C ASN A 627 29.37 -1.68 -11.01
N GLY A 628 28.82 -1.01 -12.03
CA GLY A 628 29.42 0.20 -12.61
C GLY A 628 29.14 1.49 -11.83
N MET A 629 27.99 1.60 -11.15
CA MET A 629 27.54 2.85 -10.53
C MET A 629 28.14 3.15 -9.13
N GLY A 630 28.93 2.23 -8.56
CA GLY A 630 29.45 2.37 -7.20
C GLY A 630 28.39 2.31 -6.09
N ILE A 631 27.16 1.89 -6.41
CA ILE A 631 26.06 1.71 -5.45
C ILE A 631 26.33 0.48 -4.59
N ASN A 632 26.38 0.64 -3.27
CA ASN A 632 26.49 -0.49 -2.36
C ASN A 632 25.10 -1.14 -2.15
N TRP A 633 24.75 -2.08 -3.03
CA TRP A 633 23.47 -2.81 -3.00
C TRP A 633 23.19 -3.55 -1.68
N SER A 634 24.19 -3.79 -0.81
CA SER A 634 23.97 -4.31 0.55
C SER A 634 23.41 -3.28 1.55
N LEU A 635 23.16 -2.05 1.11
CA LEU A 635 22.48 -0.98 1.85
C LEU A 635 21.09 -0.65 1.28
N VAL A 636 20.77 -1.14 0.07
CA VAL A 636 19.51 -0.84 -0.61
C VAL A 636 18.44 -1.84 -0.18
N ARG A 637 17.28 -1.35 0.24
CA ARG A 637 16.11 -2.19 0.59
C ARG A 637 14.80 -1.62 0.04
N ASN A 638 14.57 -0.32 0.24
CA ASN A 638 13.41 0.43 -0.22
C ASN A 638 13.75 1.10 -1.56
N VAL A 639 13.23 0.57 -2.66
CA VAL A 639 13.42 1.12 -4.01
C VAL A 639 12.11 1.71 -4.53
N MET A 640 12.19 2.74 -5.35
CA MET A 640 11.07 3.23 -6.16
C MET A 640 11.49 3.37 -7.62
N ASP A 641 10.64 2.89 -8.51
CA ASP A 641 10.67 3.20 -9.93
C ASP A 641 9.64 4.29 -10.20
N MET A 642 10.09 5.52 -10.42
CA MET A 642 9.25 6.72 -10.47
C MET A 642 8.42 6.81 -11.76
N ARG A 643 8.82 6.09 -12.81
CA ARG A 643 8.08 5.96 -14.08
C ARG A 643 8.19 4.51 -14.58
N ALA A 644 7.51 3.61 -13.89
CA ALA A 644 7.47 2.20 -14.26
C ALA A 644 6.58 1.99 -15.49
N VAL A 645 7.11 1.33 -16.53
CA VAL A 645 6.32 0.93 -17.71
C VAL A 645 5.78 -0.49 -17.50
N TYR A 646 6.40 -1.55 -18.04
CA TYR A 646 5.95 -2.93 -17.80
C TYR A 646 6.54 -3.56 -16.52
N GLY A 647 7.12 -2.74 -15.62
CA GLY A 647 7.76 -3.19 -14.38
C GLY A 647 8.99 -4.07 -14.59
N GLY A 648 9.70 -3.93 -15.72
CA GLY A 648 10.91 -4.70 -16.02
C GLY A 648 12.06 -4.40 -15.08
N PHE A 649 12.25 -3.14 -14.68
CA PHE A 649 13.25 -2.75 -13.67
C PHE A 649 13.03 -3.50 -12.35
N ALA A 650 11.81 -3.49 -11.81
CA ALA A 650 11.46 -4.23 -10.60
C ALA A 650 11.62 -5.75 -10.75
N ALA A 651 11.34 -6.32 -11.93
CA ALA A 651 11.55 -7.74 -12.21
C ALA A 651 13.03 -8.11 -12.44
N ALA A 652 13.86 -7.18 -12.90
CA ALA A 652 15.31 -7.35 -13.00
C ALA A 652 15.99 -7.34 -11.62
N LEU A 653 15.39 -6.68 -10.63
CA LEU A 653 15.83 -6.66 -9.23
C LEU A 653 15.25 -7.82 -8.38
N LYS A 654 14.43 -8.71 -8.95
CA LYS A 654 13.64 -9.72 -8.19
C LYS A 654 14.48 -10.63 -7.26
N ASP A 655 15.72 -10.91 -7.65
CA ASP A 655 16.61 -11.85 -6.96
C ASP A 655 17.38 -11.17 -5.82
N LEU A 656 17.42 -9.83 -5.79
CA LEU A 656 17.90 -9.05 -4.66
C LEU A 656 16.86 -9.00 -3.54
N LYS A 657 17.29 -8.81 -2.29
CA LYS A 657 16.38 -8.68 -1.14
C LYS A 657 15.83 -7.25 -0.96
N VAL A 658 15.40 -6.64 -2.07
CA VAL A 658 14.75 -5.31 -2.12
C VAL A 658 13.23 -5.44 -2.25
N TRP A 659 12.52 -4.32 -2.21
CA TRP A 659 11.17 -4.18 -2.78
C TRP A 659 11.10 -2.89 -3.59
N VAL A 660 10.24 -2.85 -4.62
CA VAL A 660 10.14 -1.72 -5.54
C VAL A 660 8.71 -1.17 -5.54
N MET A 661 8.55 0.11 -5.18
CA MET A 661 7.35 0.87 -5.50
C MET A 661 7.37 1.21 -6.99
N ASN A 662 6.52 0.55 -7.79
CA ASN A 662 6.36 0.90 -9.20
C ASN A 662 5.33 2.05 -9.30
N VAL A 663 5.74 3.22 -9.76
CA VAL A 663 4.85 4.38 -9.92
C VAL A 663 4.51 4.55 -11.39
N VAL A 664 3.21 4.61 -11.70
CA VAL A 664 2.71 4.93 -13.04
C VAL A 664 2.16 6.36 -13.03
N PRO A 665 2.82 7.32 -13.69
CA PRO A 665 2.34 8.69 -13.78
C PRO A 665 0.95 8.78 -14.43
N ILE A 666 0.07 9.65 -13.91
CA ILE A 666 -1.32 9.79 -14.40
C ILE A 666 -1.43 10.35 -15.84
N ASP A 667 -0.34 10.88 -16.36
CA ASP A 667 -0.14 11.42 -17.71
C ASP A 667 0.64 10.45 -18.62
N SER A 668 0.76 9.19 -18.21
CA SER A 668 1.39 8.10 -18.97
C SER A 668 0.38 6.96 -19.27
N PRO A 669 0.67 6.06 -20.24
CA PRO A 669 -0.21 4.92 -20.54
C PRO A 669 -0.47 4.02 -19.33
N ASP A 670 -1.70 3.49 -19.19
CA ASP A 670 -2.09 2.67 -18.04
C ASP A 670 -1.46 1.27 -18.05
N THR A 671 -0.20 1.17 -17.65
CA THR A 671 0.53 -0.09 -17.51
C THR A 671 0.39 -0.72 -16.12
N LEU A 672 -0.17 -0.01 -15.13
CA LEU A 672 -0.23 -0.49 -13.75
C LEU A 672 -0.95 -1.85 -13.59
N PRO A 673 -2.05 -2.15 -14.32
CA PRO A 673 -2.63 -3.48 -14.33
C PRO A 673 -1.67 -4.59 -14.77
N ILE A 674 -0.73 -4.30 -15.67
CA ILE A 674 0.27 -5.25 -16.18
C ILE A 674 1.30 -5.56 -15.10
N ILE A 675 1.76 -4.53 -14.38
CA ILE A 675 2.69 -4.65 -13.25
C ILE A 675 2.08 -5.56 -12.16
N TYR A 676 0.79 -5.40 -11.85
CA TYR A 676 0.07 -6.28 -10.93
C TYR A 676 -0.22 -7.67 -11.49
N GLU A 677 -0.43 -7.82 -12.80
CA GLU A 677 -0.53 -9.14 -13.44
C GLU A 677 0.78 -9.92 -13.35
N ARG A 678 1.92 -9.23 -13.47
CA ARG A 678 3.31 -9.70 -13.35
C ARG A 678 3.71 -10.10 -11.90
N GLY A 679 2.83 -9.92 -10.92
CA GLY A 679 3.09 -10.31 -9.52
C GLY A 679 3.94 -9.32 -8.74
N LEU A 680 3.93 -8.05 -9.16
CA LEU A 680 4.53 -6.90 -8.50
C LEU A 680 3.42 -5.97 -7.98
N PHE A 681 3.76 -4.88 -7.29
CA PHE A 681 2.80 -3.84 -6.88
C PHE A 681 3.24 -2.44 -7.33
N GLY A 682 2.29 -1.52 -7.32
CA GLY A 682 2.52 -0.12 -7.64
C GLY A 682 1.30 0.75 -7.34
N LEU A 683 1.37 2.03 -7.70
CA LEU A 683 0.25 2.97 -7.60
C LEU A 683 0.28 4.05 -8.68
N TYR A 684 -0.87 4.65 -8.96
CA TYR A 684 -0.98 5.85 -9.78
C TYR A 684 -0.55 7.09 -8.99
N HIS A 685 0.13 8.04 -9.62
CA HIS A 685 0.53 9.29 -8.97
C HIS A 685 0.66 10.46 -9.97
N ASP A 686 0.23 11.66 -9.57
CA ASP A 686 0.69 12.89 -10.20
C ASP A 686 1.93 13.43 -9.49
N TRP A 687 3.08 13.37 -10.16
CA TRP A 687 4.37 13.85 -9.65
C TRP A 687 4.47 15.39 -9.52
N CYS A 688 3.48 16.14 -9.99
CA CYS A 688 3.34 17.57 -9.65
C CYS A 688 2.73 17.79 -8.25
N GLU A 689 2.25 16.74 -7.57
CA GLU A 689 1.84 16.73 -6.17
C GLU A 689 2.85 15.92 -5.31
N SER A 690 2.94 16.13 -3.99
CA SER A 690 3.84 15.32 -3.13
C SER A 690 3.37 13.85 -3.01
N PHE A 691 4.27 12.89 -2.90
CA PHE A 691 3.99 11.46 -2.76
C PHE A 691 3.41 11.12 -1.37
N ASN A 692 2.51 10.12 -1.32
CA ASN A 692 1.86 9.64 -0.09
C ASN A 692 2.78 8.76 0.79
N THR A 693 3.93 9.30 1.18
CA THR A 693 4.92 8.66 2.05
C THR A 693 5.57 9.64 3.02
N TYR A 694 6.16 9.12 4.09
CA TYR A 694 6.98 9.90 5.02
C TYR A 694 8.29 10.37 4.36
N PRO A 695 8.88 11.49 4.80
CA PRO A 695 10.21 11.87 4.36
C PRO A 695 11.26 10.80 4.71
N ARG A 696 12.33 10.71 3.91
CA ARG A 696 13.46 9.76 4.08
C ARG A 696 12.99 8.30 4.04
N THR A 697 12.16 7.94 3.05
CA THR A 697 11.64 6.58 2.87
C THR A 697 12.60 5.67 2.10
N TYR A 698 13.07 6.11 0.93
CA TYR A 698 13.72 5.24 -0.06
C TYR A 698 15.25 5.31 0.01
N ASP A 699 15.92 4.18 -0.24
CA ASP A 699 17.38 4.10 -0.36
C ASP A 699 17.82 4.32 -1.82
N LEU A 700 16.94 4.02 -2.78
CA LEU A 700 17.17 4.19 -4.22
C LEU A 700 15.89 4.71 -4.90
N LEU A 701 16.02 5.80 -5.64
CA LEU A 701 15.03 6.26 -6.63
C LEU A 701 15.57 5.98 -8.04
N HIS A 702 14.71 5.50 -8.93
CA HIS A 702 14.99 5.30 -10.34
C HIS A 702 13.98 6.10 -11.17
N ALA A 703 14.45 6.83 -12.17
CA ALA A 703 13.61 7.62 -13.06
C ALA A 703 14.07 7.46 -14.51
N ASP A 704 13.27 6.79 -15.33
CA ASP A 704 13.47 6.68 -16.78
C ASP A 704 12.50 7.59 -17.52
N HIS A 705 13.00 8.57 -18.27
CA HIS A 705 12.26 9.52 -19.11
C HIS A 705 11.11 10.26 -18.38
N LEU A 706 11.27 10.49 -17.07
CA LEU A 706 10.26 11.16 -16.25
C LEU A 706 10.37 12.68 -16.34
N PHE A 707 11.59 13.23 -16.27
CA PHE A 707 11.79 14.63 -15.97
C PHE A 707 11.60 15.52 -17.21
N SER A 708 11.97 15.03 -18.40
CA SER A 708 11.68 15.72 -19.66
C SER A 708 10.19 15.71 -20.04
N SER A 709 9.43 14.75 -19.52
CA SER A 709 7.97 14.78 -19.58
C SER A 709 7.41 15.82 -18.61
N ILE A 710 7.78 15.72 -17.32
CA ILE A 710 7.14 16.50 -16.26
C ILE A 710 7.47 18.00 -16.28
N LYS A 711 8.64 18.40 -16.79
CA LYS A 711 9.02 19.82 -16.90
C LYS A 711 8.11 20.64 -17.82
N LYS A 712 7.24 19.98 -18.59
CA LYS A 712 6.15 20.57 -19.39
C LYS A 712 4.89 20.91 -18.56
N ARG A 713 4.74 20.32 -17.37
CA ARG A 713 3.56 20.47 -16.49
C ARG A 713 3.84 21.25 -15.21
N CYS A 714 5.01 21.07 -14.59
CA CYS A 714 5.38 21.76 -13.35
C CYS A 714 6.88 22.00 -13.21
N LYS A 715 7.26 22.94 -12.31
CA LYS A 715 8.64 23.39 -12.09
C LYS A 715 9.53 22.23 -11.60
N LEU A 716 10.59 21.90 -12.33
CA LEU A 716 11.50 20.78 -11.98
C LEU A 716 12.08 20.92 -10.56
N GLN A 717 12.35 22.15 -10.09
CA GLN A 717 12.82 22.41 -8.73
C GLN A 717 11.88 21.84 -7.64
N ALA A 718 10.56 21.88 -7.83
CA ALA A 718 9.60 21.34 -6.85
C ALA A 718 9.58 19.79 -6.89
N VAL A 719 9.73 19.20 -8.07
CA VAL A 719 9.87 17.74 -8.23
C VAL A 719 11.16 17.26 -7.55
N ILE A 720 12.27 17.98 -7.71
CA ILE A 720 13.52 17.68 -7.02
C ILE A 720 13.44 17.96 -5.50
N ALA A 721 12.62 18.90 -5.03
CA ALA A 721 12.32 19.08 -3.61
C ALA A 721 11.53 17.90 -3.01
N GLU A 722 10.69 17.24 -3.81
CA GLU A 722 10.00 16.00 -3.44
C GLU A 722 10.96 14.78 -3.45
N VAL A 723 11.87 14.69 -4.44
CA VAL A 723 12.95 13.68 -4.49
C VAL A 723 13.90 13.82 -3.29
N ASP A 724 14.49 15.02 -3.09
CA ASP A 724 14.53 15.74 -1.80
C ASP A 724 13.97 14.94 -0.61
N ARG A 725 12.70 15.25 -0.33
CA ARG A 725 11.93 14.77 0.81
C ARG A 725 11.92 13.25 0.94
N ILE A 726 11.67 12.49 -0.12
CA ILE A 726 11.42 11.03 -0.02
C ILE A 726 12.69 10.17 0.00
N LEU A 727 13.82 10.67 -0.52
CA LEU A 727 15.10 9.96 -0.51
C LEU A 727 15.80 10.08 0.85
N ARG A 728 16.37 8.98 1.35
CA ARG A 728 17.19 8.97 2.58
C ARG A 728 18.52 9.71 2.37
N PRO A 729 19.10 10.35 3.41
CA PRO A 729 20.53 10.69 3.40
C PRO A 729 21.36 9.45 3.02
N GLU A 730 22.38 9.63 2.19
CA GLU A 730 23.19 8.57 1.55
C GLU A 730 22.46 7.69 0.52
N GLY A 731 21.15 7.87 0.34
CA GLY A 731 20.39 7.25 -0.74
C GLY A 731 20.79 7.79 -2.11
N ASN A 732 20.47 7.03 -3.16
CA ASN A 732 20.87 7.32 -4.53
C ASN A 732 19.66 7.64 -5.42
N LEU A 733 19.85 8.51 -6.41
CA LEU A 733 18.94 8.72 -7.52
C LEU A 733 19.67 8.33 -8.81
N ILE A 734 19.07 7.42 -9.57
CA ILE A 734 19.45 7.11 -10.95
C ILE A 734 18.43 7.78 -11.88
N VAL A 735 18.92 8.60 -12.81
CA VAL A 735 18.10 9.21 -13.87
C VAL A 735 18.61 8.76 -15.23
N ARG A 736 17.68 8.36 -16.09
CA ARG A 736 17.86 8.22 -17.54
C ARG A 736 16.91 9.18 -18.22
N ASP A 737 17.44 10.14 -18.97
CA ASP A 737 16.67 11.16 -19.68
C ASP A 737 17.57 11.85 -20.70
N ASN A 738 17.03 12.72 -21.56
CA ASN A 738 17.84 13.45 -22.54
C ASN A 738 18.89 14.37 -21.89
N VAL A 739 19.98 14.64 -22.63
CA VAL A 739 21.16 15.38 -22.13
C VAL A 739 20.82 16.77 -21.57
N GLU A 740 19.89 17.52 -22.17
CA GLU A 740 19.45 18.82 -21.64
C GLU A 740 18.85 18.68 -20.23
N THR A 741 17.93 17.72 -20.07
CA THR A 741 17.26 17.45 -18.80
C THR A 741 18.23 16.93 -17.75
N ILE A 742 19.17 16.07 -18.13
CA ILE A 742 20.24 15.57 -17.27
C ILE A 742 21.12 16.71 -16.74
N GLY A 743 21.47 17.69 -17.58
CA GLY A 743 22.21 18.88 -17.17
C GLY A 743 21.46 19.77 -16.16
N GLU A 744 20.15 19.95 -16.35
CA GLU A 744 19.32 20.71 -15.39
C GLU A 744 19.24 20.01 -14.02
N ILE A 745 19.07 18.68 -14.01
CA ILE A 745 19.05 17.87 -12.79
C ILE A 745 20.42 17.85 -12.11
N GLU A 746 21.51 17.79 -12.87
CA GLU A 746 22.87 17.87 -12.32
C GLU A 746 23.10 19.23 -11.62
N GLY A 747 22.66 20.34 -12.23
CA GLY A 747 22.70 21.67 -11.63
C GLY A 747 21.88 21.76 -10.33
N LEU A 748 20.66 21.22 -10.33
CA LEU A 748 19.82 21.13 -9.14
C LEU A 748 20.47 20.28 -8.04
N ALA A 749 20.99 19.09 -8.37
CA ALA A 749 21.69 18.21 -7.43
C ALA A 749 22.95 18.87 -6.83
N LYS A 750 23.78 19.53 -7.66
CA LYS A 750 24.94 20.32 -7.20
C LYS A 750 24.52 21.43 -6.23
N SER A 751 23.43 22.14 -6.50
CA SER A 751 22.91 23.20 -5.63
C SER A 751 22.35 22.70 -4.28
N LEU A 752 21.92 21.43 -4.22
CA LEU A 752 21.58 20.71 -2.98
C LEU A 752 22.81 20.10 -2.27
N GLN A 753 24.03 20.35 -2.77
CA GLN A 753 25.27 19.72 -2.32
C GLN A 753 25.22 18.18 -2.35
N TRP A 754 24.53 17.60 -3.34
CA TRP A 754 24.55 16.17 -3.60
C TRP A 754 25.82 15.76 -4.34
N GLU A 755 26.25 14.53 -4.11
CA GLU A 755 27.46 13.97 -4.71
C GLU A 755 27.15 13.36 -6.08
N ILE A 756 27.77 13.89 -7.14
CA ILE A 756 27.69 13.30 -8.48
C ILE A 756 28.54 12.02 -8.48
N ARG A 757 27.92 10.86 -8.71
CA ARG A 757 28.57 9.53 -8.68
C ARG A 757 28.93 9.01 -10.07
N MET A 758 28.09 9.28 -11.07
CA MET A 758 28.32 8.94 -12.46
C MET A 758 27.55 9.91 -13.36
N ILE A 759 28.18 10.33 -14.45
CA ILE A 759 27.51 10.92 -15.61
C ILE A 759 28.03 10.22 -16.85
N TYR A 760 27.12 9.87 -17.74
CA TYR A 760 27.40 9.35 -19.06
C TYR A 760 26.36 9.88 -20.04
N SER A 761 26.77 10.15 -21.27
CA SER A 761 25.85 10.54 -22.35
C SER A 761 26.31 9.97 -23.69
N LYS A 762 25.34 9.59 -24.52
CA LYS A 762 25.56 9.05 -25.87
C LYS A 762 24.27 9.24 -26.67
N ASP A 763 24.37 9.57 -27.96
CA ASP A 763 23.23 9.65 -28.90
C ASP A 763 22.03 10.50 -28.39
N ASN A 764 22.33 11.62 -27.72
CA ASN A 764 21.38 12.53 -27.03
C ASN A 764 20.67 11.96 -25.78
N GLU A 765 20.88 10.69 -25.44
CA GLU A 765 20.52 10.08 -24.16
C GLU A 765 21.58 10.34 -23.09
N GLY A 766 21.15 10.44 -21.83
CA GLY A 766 22.02 10.66 -20.68
C GLY A 766 21.64 9.79 -19.48
N LEU A 767 22.65 9.39 -18.72
CA LEU A 767 22.58 8.59 -17.51
C LEU A 767 23.30 9.33 -16.38
N LEU A 768 22.57 9.66 -15.32
CA LEU A 768 23.04 10.36 -14.15
C LEU A 768 22.81 9.51 -12.90
N CYS A 769 23.85 9.25 -12.12
CA CYS A 769 23.73 8.71 -10.76
C CYS A 769 24.24 9.74 -9.77
N VAL A 770 23.42 10.07 -8.77
CA VAL A 770 23.77 11.00 -7.68
C VAL A 770 23.46 10.39 -6.33
N ARG A 771 24.28 10.70 -5.32
CA ARG A 771 24.08 10.32 -3.91
C ARG A 771 23.72 11.55 -3.09
N LYS A 772 22.59 11.47 -2.39
CA LYS A 772 22.13 12.52 -1.48
C LYS A 772 23.06 12.60 -0.26
N THR A 773 23.49 13.81 0.09
CA THR A 773 24.29 14.06 1.29
C THR A 773 23.41 14.40 2.50
N TYR A 774 24.05 14.65 3.65
CA TYR A 774 23.38 15.15 4.86
C TYR A 774 23.14 16.68 4.84
N TRP A 775 23.49 17.38 3.76
CA TRP A 775 23.41 18.85 3.73
C TRP A 775 21.97 19.37 3.84
N ARG A 776 21.85 20.51 4.51
CA ARG A 776 20.62 21.28 4.66
C ARG A 776 20.90 22.79 4.67
N PRO A 777 20.02 23.61 4.07
CA PRO A 777 20.14 25.06 4.11
C PRO A 777 19.86 25.63 5.52
N THR A 778 20.43 26.80 5.80
CA THR A 778 20.29 27.53 7.07
C THR A 778 19.11 28.51 7.08
N GLU A 779 18.79 29.13 5.94
CA GLU A 779 17.57 29.92 5.76
C GLU A 779 16.33 29.04 5.91
N LYS A 780 15.24 29.63 6.42
CA LYS A 780 13.96 28.94 6.66
C LYS A 780 12.83 29.56 5.86
N GLU A 781 11.90 28.71 5.45
CA GLU A 781 10.67 29.11 4.76
C GLU A 781 9.47 28.60 5.56
N THR A 782 8.65 29.53 6.07
CA THR A 782 7.45 29.18 6.84
C THR A 782 6.32 28.81 5.89
N ILE A 783 5.98 27.53 5.83
CA ILE A 783 4.93 27.01 4.97
C ILE A 783 3.58 27.30 5.63
N THR A 784 3.01 28.47 5.33
CA THR A 784 1.82 29.02 5.99
C THR A 784 0.58 28.12 5.89
N SER A 785 0.49 27.28 4.86
CA SER A 785 -0.56 26.26 4.72
C SER A 785 -0.44 25.11 5.73
N ALA A 786 0.74 24.91 6.30
CA ALA A 786 1.12 23.80 7.18
C ALA A 786 1.51 24.23 8.61
N ILE A 787 1.01 25.40 9.03
CA ILE A 787 1.04 25.86 10.43
C ILE A 787 -0.32 25.58 11.07
N ILE A 788 -0.30 24.89 12.23
CA ILE A 788 -1.44 24.77 13.13
C ILE A 788 -1.60 26.08 13.90
#